data_AF-A0A939Z7N7-F1
#
_entry.id   AF-A0A939Z7N7-F1
#
_cell.length_a   1.000
_cell.length_b   1.000
_cell.length_c   1.000
_cell.angle_alpha   90.00
_cell.angle_beta   90.00
_cell.angle_gamma   90.00
#
_symmetry.space_group_name_H-M   'P 1'
#
loop_
_entity.id
_entity.type
_entity.pdbx_description
1 polymer ?
#
loop_
_entity_poly.entity_id
_entity_poly.type
_entity_poly.pdbx_seq_one_letter_code
_entity_poly.pdbx_strand_id
1 'polypeptide(L)'
;MRKLLIALLAALLALSCAALAEETAFTFAADTGTITAYNGAGGDVTVPAQIGDTPVRALRFSVFNSMEGMTGVALPDTLEVIDDNNFMDCKGLTEITVPARVAFIGYGCFCWCDDLKSVTFLGQAPLFGSNCFSVLPDDFVCYVPDDQYDAYRAAIDDYIDVQPSGQNAIAVDWTAPESDFTFDAATGTITAYLGDSARVDVPATIGGAPVTAIGDGAFMQNQAIRLVNLPEGVERIGSAAFKYAYELYHVSLPDSLKSIGDEAFAAAWNGMDIRWPASLESIGANAFNMARFMELDFTGRALTIGDGAFARSSVQELYMDDSGISIGSRAFENSYLNYLCIDAYALMDGIAPDAFAGASYLADLDLPWDCSQENQLAWRAFMAEQAPDCYVWINNPPDCGHPENEYTEYGTYPDGTLYLASYTGPAEALVNWHTFDDVPITGIGDGVFRGNQTLKLFRATHSDKFTTIGAEAFADSAVETVDLYYTTETIGAGAFRNCLGLTELTLPASVASVGEGAFDGCDNLARVIVLCDPAALPDNAFANCAALCANPAGVVLPAGASDADVARLSDGMGLPPTQRLLRAGEEAAVQLVAMPFEPTDPALFEIDAETGAITDYYGADADVVVPREIGGVTVRAIGYNAFGRCRDYTDTEVVTNQTSWTHLRSIVLPETVTEIADSAFSYCQQLETFVCYGPAVSTGKGTFLLCRSLREVIFVNGVGMIDNYAFNDTPSFETFYSPAPLSWLGERAFVNSGLSAFVVDANTVGNCAFTYCENLAELHFTENVKAVNYAVVSDCPNLITVCYEGFDLSFIYSDGIIAGARGEVAILVPEGIDEDNKARAARSLVWGSEATATVAEGACGREIAALPDIEAILAGYAANPYASPEPIGEPEPLPAELPPLDAAAAEPFLGVWYGASMTAEGMTMNLADMGMEMAIALNADGTAEVFSDGESQPGAWSVADGVFLLVVDGDTTPLALADDALVIDMGDGSLTFTREQPEASSYESSPEIAVVMSAFMGHWTAASIEIDGVRYPAELLFGDEAIALDIADGAVTSDDSTAAAYIENGRLIVGEPLDVTLAMHEDGTISADKDDVIIYFTRSENGAPEPAPAPVDPEPVPAPEPVPAAASAIGVKYVCVSYEASGYTFDAAMLGAEYSIVFEENGAASFTLAGQTVPGLTWTQDGDAFTIIYFDGTPMRFEPTETGFQLDYFGAMLLNFEPEA
;
A
#
# COMPACT_ATOMS: atom_id res chain seq x y z
N MET A 1 -104.81 16.93 1.81
CA MET A 1 -103.95 16.97 3.01
C MET A 1 -103.42 15.60 3.40
N ARG A 2 -104.22 14.63 3.88
CA ARG A 2 -103.71 13.29 4.28
C ARG A 2 -102.90 12.54 3.21
N LYS A 3 -103.34 12.56 1.94
CA LYS A 3 -102.58 11.95 0.82
C LYS A 3 -101.31 12.71 0.45
N LEU A 4 -101.29 14.04 0.66
CA LEU A 4 -100.09 14.86 0.45
C LEU A 4 -99.07 14.62 1.57
N LEU A 5 -99.53 14.47 2.81
CA LEU A 5 -98.69 14.18 3.97
C LEU A 5 -98.05 12.79 3.89
N ILE A 6 -98.78 11.79 3.38
CA ILE A 6 -98.27 10.43 3.17
C ILE A 6 -97.29 10.37 2.00
N ALA A 7 -97.52 11.12 0.92
CA ALA A 7 -96.56 11.24 -0.18
C ALA A 7 -95.29 11.99 0.26
N LEU A 8 -95.42 13.03 1.09
CA LEU A 8 -94.28 13.75 1.65
C LEU A 8 -93.49 12.88 2.63
N LEU A 9 -94.16 12.11 3.51
CA LEU A 9 -93.50 11.15 4.42
C LEU A 9 -92.85 9.98 3.68
N ALA A 10 -93.47 9.46 2.61
CA ALA A 10 -92.88 8.40 1.80
C ALA A 10 -91.69 8.92 0.97
N ALA A 11 -91.74 10.16 0.48
CA ALA A 11 -90.60 10.83 -0.16
C ALA A 11 -89.49 11.13 0.85
N LEU A 12 -89.81 11.58 2.07
CA LEU A 12 -88.85 11.80 3.15
C LEU A 12 -88.21 10.50 3.66
N LEU A 13 -88.97 9.41 3.78
CA LEU A 13 -88.42 8.08 4.12
C LEU A 13 -87.59 7.49 2.97
N ALA A 14 -87.97 7.73 1.71
CA ALA A 14 -87.20 7.29 0.55
C ALA A 14 -85.90 8.10 0.41
N LEU A 15 -85.93 9.43 0.63
CA LEU A 15 -84.73 10.27 0.69
C LEU A 15 -83.83 9.86 1.87
N SER A 16 -84.38 9.59 3.06
CA SER A 16 -83.56 9.17 4.19
C SER A 16 -82.94 7.79 3.98
N CYS A 17 -83.61 6.88 3.27
CA CYS A 17 -83.06 5.54 2.99
C CYS A 17 -82.04 5.57 1.84
N ALA A 18 -82.18 6.47 0.87
CA ALA A 18 -81.19 6.70 -0.19
C ALA A 18 -79.93 7.39 0.34
N ALA A 19 -80.10 8.43 1.17
CA ALA A 19 -78.98 9.12 1.82
C ALA A 19 -78.18 8.19 2.77
N LEU A 20 -78.87 7.34 3.56
CA LEU A 20 -78.18 6.31 4.36
C LEU A 20 -77.49 5.24 3.50
N ALA A 21 -78.05 4.88 2.35
CA ALA A 21 -77.44 3.89 1.45
C ALA A 21 -76.16 4.43 0.78
N GLU A 22 -76.15 5.72 0.44
CA GLU A 22 -75.00 6.41 -0.15
C GLU A 22 -73.90 6.67 0.90
N GLU A 23 -74.26 7.03 2.13
CA GLU A 23 -73.30 7.17 3.25
C GLU A 23 -72.62 5.84 3.59
N THR A 24 -73.33 4.70 3.47
CA THR A 24 -72.72 3.36 3.63
C THR A 24 -71.85 2.90 2.47
N ALA A 25 -71.84 3.62 1.33
CA ALA A 25 -70.99 3.30 0.20
C ALA A 25 -69.52 3.73 0.43
N PHE A 26 -69.28 4.65 1.36
CA PHE A 26 -67.95 5.14 1.70
C PHE A 26 -67.34 4.37 2.88
N THR A 27 -66.08 3.98 2.73
CA THR A 27 -65.26 3.48 3.85
C THR A 27 -64.51 4.67 4.46
N PHE A 28 -64.67 4.91 5.76
CA PHE A 28 -64.22 6.14 6.42
C PHE A 28 -63.33 5.87 7.64
N ALA A 29 -62.18 6.53 7.68
CA ALA A 29 -61.24 6.54 8.79
C ALA A 29 -61.51 7.78 9.67
N ALA A 30 -62.26 7.58 10.75
CA ALA A 30 -62.78 8.66 11.59
C ALA A 30 -61.72 9.37 12.45
N ASP A 31 -60.56 8.76 12.64
CA ASP A 31 -59.39 9.33 13.33
C ASP A 31 -58.70 10.43 12.51
N THR A 32 -58.75 10.35 11.18
CA THR A 32 -58.12 11.32 10.26
C THR A 32 -59.12 12.11 9.41
N GLY A 33 -60.42 11.78 9.49
CA GLY A 33 -61.42 12.39 8.62
C GLY A 33 -61.28 11.98 7.15
N THR A 34 -60.74 10.79 6.88
CA THR A 34 -60.35 10.35 5.52
C THR A 34 -61.31 9.31 4.95
N ILE A 35 -61.79 9.52 3.72
CA ILE A 35 -62.45 8.47 2.93
C ILE A 35 -61.38 7.61 2.28
N THR A 36 -61.48 6.29 2.46
CA THR A 36 -60.46 5.32 2.05
C THR A 36 -60.89 4.42 0.90
N ALA A 37 -62.19 4.32 0.64
CA ALA A 37 -62.73 3.60 -0.52
C ALA A 37 -64.19 4.02 -0.76
N TYR A 38 -64.65 3.87 -2.00
CA TYR A 38 -66.05 4.01 -2.39
C TYR A 38 -66.51 2.76 -3.14
N ASN A 39 -67.60 2.15 -2.67
CA ASN A 39 -68.17 0.91 -3.21
C ASN A 39 -69.56 1.11 -3.84
N GLY A 40 -69.92 2.36 -4.16
CA GLY A 40 -71.20 2.68 -4.78
C GLY A 40 -71.22 2.37 -6.27
N ALA A 41 -72.39 2.52 -6.90
CA ALA A 41 -72.61 2.14 -8.29
C ALA A 41 -72.13 3.18 -9.33
N GLY A 42 -71.57 4.32 -8.90
CA GLY A 42 -71.24 5.47 -9.76
C GLY A 42 -72.42 6.42 -9.98
N GLY A 43 -72.43 7.12 -11.12
CA GLY A 43 -73.36 8.19 -11.45
C GLY A 43 -72.89 9.56 -10.96
N ASP A 44 -73.83 10.39 -10.50
CA ASP A 44 -73.52 11.66 -9.82
C ASP A 44 -73.27 11.38 -8.33
N VAL A 45 -72.01 11.30 -7.93
CA VAL A 45 -71.60 10.95 -6.57
C VAL A 45 -71.55 12.20 -5.69
N THR A 46 -72.18 12.17 -4.51
CA THR A 46 -72.03 13.25 -3.52
C THR A 46 -71.19 12.79 -2.34
N VAL A 47 -70.01 13.39 -2.18
CA VAL A 47 -69.15 13.15 -1.01
C VAL A 47 -69.72 13.93 0.19
N PRO A 48 -70.07 13.27 1.31
CA PRO A 48 -70.68 13.95 2.45
C PRO A 48 -69.67 14.87 3.15
N ALA A 49 -70.13 16.01 3.69
CA ALA A 49 -69.27 16.94 4.44
C ALA A 49 -68.82 16.39 5.80
N GLN A 50 -69.53 15.41 6.35
CA GLN A 50 -69.19 14.72 7.58
C GLN A 50 -69.80 13.31 7.56
N ILE A 51 -69.13 12.35 8.21
CA ILE A 51 -69.67 11.01 8.46
C ILE A 51 -69.71 10.81 9.97
N GLY A 52 -70.92 10.65 10.52
CA GLY A 52 -71.13 10.79 11.96
C GLY A 52 -70.90 12.24 12.44
N ASP A 53 -70.03 12.40 13.45
CA ASP A 53 -69.65 13.71 14.02
C ASP A 53 -68.29 14.21 13.50
N THR A 54 -67.65 13.48 12.58
CA THR A 54 -66.32 13.81 12.05
C THR A 54 -66.42 14.41 10.65
N PRO A 55 -65.82 15.59 10.38
CA PRO A 55 -65.78 16.18 9.04
C PRO A 55 -64.96 15.32 8.07
N VAL A 56 -65.36 15.31 6.80
CA VAL A 56 -64.57 14.69 5.72
C VAL A 56 -63.52 15.70 5.26
N ARG A 57 -62.24 15.36 5.48
CA ARG A 57 -61.07 16.20 5.21
C ARG A 57 -60.21 15.68 4.06
N ALA A 58 -60.19 14.38 3.80
CA ALA A 58 -59.34 13.81 2.77
C ALA A 58 -60.02 12.69 1.99
N LEU A 59 -59.69 12.58 0.70
CA LEU A 59 -59.88 11.38 -0.11
C LEU A 59 -58.53 10.70 -0.22
N ARG A 60 -58.39 9.45 0.24
CA ARG A 60 -57.15 8.65 0.14
C ARG A 60 -56.84 8.26 -1.30
N PHE A 61 -55.63 7.79 -1.56
CA PHE A 61 -55.22 7.12 -2.80
C PHE A 61 -56.35 6.32 -3.47
N SER A 62 -56.64 6.64 -4.73
CA SER A 62 -57.51 5.88 -5.65
C SER A 62 -58.95 5.60 -5.17
N VAL A 63 -59.61 6.49 -4.42
CA VAL A 63 -61.01 6.24 -3.96
C VAL A 63 -61.98 6.05 -5.13
N PHE A 64 -61.84 6.82 -6.21
CA PHE A 64 -62.72 6.76 -7.40
C PHE A 64 -62.02 6.25 -8.67
N ASN A 65 -60.80 5.71 -8.56
CA ASN A 65 -59.98 5.32 -9.71
C ASN A 65 -60.70 4.34 -10.64
N SER A 66 -60.60 4.57 -11.95
CA SER A 66 -61.16 3.76 -13.03
C SER A 66 -62.68 3.59 -12.96
N MET A 67 -63.39 4.55 -12.37
CA MET A 67 -64.84 4.46 -12.22
C MET A 67 -65.58 4.89 -13.49
N GLU A 68 -65.69 3.97 -14.46
CA GLU A 68 -66.37 4.19 -15.74
C GLU A 68 -67.83 4.67 -15.60
N GLY A 69 -68.51 4.31 -14.50
CA GLY A 69 -69.90 4.68 -14.25
C GLY A 69 -70.12 6.08 -13.69
N MET A 70 -69.07 6.81 -13.29
CA MET A 70 -69.19 8.13 -12.67
C MET A 70 -69.38 9.22 -13.73
N THR A 71 -70.47 9.99 -13.62
CA THR A 71 -70.82 11.09 -14.53
C THR A 71 -70.57 12.47 -13.92
N GLY A 72 -70.52 12.55 -12.60
CA GLY A 72 -70.29 13.78 -11.84
C GLY A 72 -69.89 13.47 -10.40
N VAL A 73 -69.19 14.42 -9.77
CA VAL A 73 -68.84 14.32 -8.35
C VAL A 73 -69.00 15.68 -7.66
N ALA A 74 -69.69 15.69 -6.52
CA ALA A 74 -69.82 16.85 -5.65
C ALA A 74 -68.93 16.69 -4.42
N LEU A 75 -67.92 17.54 -4.29
CA LEU A 75 -66.97 17.56 -3.18
C LEU A 75 -67.41 18.55 -2.09
N PRO A 76 -67.24 18.22 -0.79
CA PRO A 76 -67.68 19.09 0.29
C PRO A 76 -66.68 20.22 0.58
N ASP A 77 -67.16 21.36 1.07
CA ASP A 77 -66.33 22.50 1.45
C ASP A 77 -65.36 22.22 2.61
N THR A 78 -65.54 21.10 3.33
CA THR A 78 -64.63 20.63 4.39
C THR A 78 -63.40 19.90 3.86
N LEU A 79 -63.37 19.55 2.57
CA LEU A 79 -62.30 18.76 1.97
C LEU A 79 -61.01 19.58 1.85
N GLU A 80 -59.91 18.99 2.31
CA GLU A 80 -58.57 19.57 2.33
C GLU A 80 -57.60 18.84 1.39
N VAL A 81 -57.79 17.54 1.19
CA VAL A 81 -56.87 16.69 0.40
C VAL A 81 -57.63 15.82 -0.59
N ILE A 82 -57.17 15.85 -1.84
CA ILE A 82 -57.50 14.87 -2.86
C ILE A 82 -56.20 14.13 -3.17
N ASP A 83 -56.00 12.96 -2.58
CA ASP A 83 -54.75 12.21 -2.68
C ASP A 83 -54.57 11.56 -4.08
N ASP A 84 -53.43 10.91 -4.28
CA ASP A 84 -52.98 10.36 -5.56
C ASP A 84 -54.04 9.51 -6.29
N ASN A 85 -54.11 9.67 -7.61
CA ASN A 85 -54.91 8.87 -8.55
C ASN A 85 -56.42 8.79 -8.25
N ASN A 86 -56.97 9.75 -7.49
CA ASN A 86 -58.36 9.66 -7.03
C ASN A 86 -59.39 9.54 -8.16
N PHE A 87 -59.22 10.32 -9.24
CA PHE A 87 -60.11 10.32 -10.40
C PHE A 87 -59.45 9.78 -11.67
N MET A 88 -58.30 9.11 -11.54
CA MET A 88 -57.59 8.51 -12.69
C MET A 88 -58.54 7.60 -13.47
N ASP A 89 -58.51 7.68 -14.80
CA ASP A 89 -59.31 6.84 -15.72
C ASP A 89 -60.84 6.90 -15.48
N CYS A 90 -61.36 8.00 -14.92
CA CYS A 90 -62.80 8.21 -14.74
C CYS A 90 -63.48 8.71 -16.03
N LYS A 91 -63.63 7.80 -16.99
CA LYS A 91 -64.04 8.12 -18.38
C LYS A 91 -65.41 8.77 -18.55
N GLY A 92 -66.30 8.71 -17.56
CA GLY A 92 -67.62 9.35 -17.63
C GLY A 92 -67.68 10.76 -17.05
N LEU A 93 -66.62 11.21 -16.35
CA LEU A 93 -66.61 12.48 -15.62
C LEU A 93 -66.36 13.63 -16.60
N THR A 94 -67.33 14.54 -16.75
CA THR A 94 -67.21 15.64 -17.72
C THR A 94 -66.76 16.97 -17.11
N GLU A 95 -67.10 17.22 -15.85
CA GLU A 95 -66.73 18.43 -15.12
C GLU A 95 -66.60 18.15 -13.62
N ILE A 96 -65.76 18.91 -12.94
CA ILE A 96 -65.61 18.85 -11.49
C ILE A 96 -65.31 20.24 -10.94
N THR A 97 -65.85 20.53 -9.74
CA THR A 97 -65.54 21.74 -8.98
C THR A 97 -64.75 21.36 -7.73
N VAL A 98 -63.56 21.95 -7.59
CA VAL A 98 -62.66 21.77 -6.44
C VAL A 98 -62.94 22.86 -5.39
N PRO A 99 -63.37 22.48 -4.18
CA PRO A 99 -63.68 23.43 -3.11
C PRO A 99 -62.48 24.26 -2.66
N ALA A 100 -62.76 25.43 -2.07
CA ALA A 100 -61.72 26.40 -1.74
C ALA A 100 -60.74 25.97 -0.64
N ARG A 101 -61.15 25.00 0.21
CA ARG A 101 -60.31 24.42 1.26
C ARG A 101 -59.43 23.28 0.77
N VAL A 102 -59.44 22.90 -0.51
CA VAL A 102 -58.49 21.88 -0.98
C VAL A 102 -57.09 22.50 -1.07
N ALA A 103 -56.15 21.96 -0.29
CA ALA A 103 -54.76 22.42 -0.22
C ALA A 103 -53.79 21.53 -1.00
N PHE A 104 -54.16 20.27 -1.25
CA PHE A 104 -53.31 19.30 -1.95
C PHE A 104 -54.14 18.45 -2.91
N ILE A 105 -53.60 18.27 -4.12
CA ILE A 105 -54.10 17.34 -5.13
C ILE A 105 -52.93 16.46 -5.57
N GLY A 106 -53.03 15.15 -5.35
CA GLY A 106 -51.94 14.20 -5.54
C GLY A 106 -51.59 13.89 -7.00
N TYR A 107 -50.55 13.07 -7.15
CA TYR A 107 -50.04 12.57 -8.43
C TYR A 107 -51.16 11.97 -9.27
N GLY A 108 -51.15 12.26 -10.58
CA GLY A 108 -52.01 11.58 -11.56
C GLY A 108 -53.52 11.71 -11.33
N CYS A 109 -53.96 12.65 -10.49
CA CYS A 109 -55.33 12.64 -9.96
C CYS A 109 -56.43 12.66 -11.04
N PHE A 110 -56.23 13.35 -12.16
CA PHE A 110 -57.18 13.40 -13.28
C PHE A 110 -56.64 12.73 -14.56
N CYS A 111 -55.54 11.99 -14.49
CA CYS A 111 -54.93 11.37 -15.65
C CYS A 111 -55.88 10.38 -16.35
N TRP A 112 -55.88 10.34 -17.68
CA TRP A 112 -56.75 9.47 -18.50
C TRP A 112 -58.27 9.70 -18.35
N CYS A 113 -58.70 10.89 -17.92
CA CYS A 113 -60.13 11.25 -17.94
C CYS A 113 -60.58 11.68 -19.34
N ASP A 114 -60.85 10.71 -20.22
CA ASP A 114 -61.15 10.91 -21.65
C ASP A 114 -62.32 11.88 -21.98
N ASP A 115 -63.28 12.09 -21.07
CA ASP A 115 -64.44 12.98 -21.29
C ASP A 115 -64.40 14.25 -20.41
N LEU A 116 -63.36 14.45 -19.59
CA LEU A 116 -63.26 15.59 -18.68
C LEU A 116 -62.94 16.87 -19.47
N LYS A 117 -63.90 17.79 -19.50
CA LYS A 117 -63.80 19.06 -20.25
C LYS A 117 -63.32 20.22 -19.42
N SER A 118 -63.62 20.21 -18.11
CA SER A 118 -63.19 21.30 -17.25
C SER A 118 -63.08 20.94 -15.80
N VAL A 119 -62.09 21.54 -15.14
CA VAL A 119 -61.96 21.58 -13.68
C VAL A 119 -62.10 23.04 -13.25
N THR A 120 -62.99 23.32 -12.31
CA THR A 120 -63.17 24.66 -11.73
C THR A 120 -62.64 24.71 -10.30
N PHE A 121 -61.72 25.62 -10.01
CA PHE A 121 -61.16 25.83 -8.68
C PHE A 121 -61.78 27.03 -7.98
N LEU A 122 -62.15 26.89 -6.70
CA LEU A 122 -62.78 27.96 -5.94
C LEU A 122 -61.84 28.71 -4.97
N GLY A 123 -60.63 28.19 -4.72
CA GLY A 123 -59.71 28.69 -3.71
C GLY A 123 -58.33 29.08 -4.23
N GLN A 124 -57.42 29.38 -3.29
CA GLN A 124 -55.99 29.54 -3.58
C GLN A 124 -55.43 28.29 -4.28
N ALA A 125 -54.38 28.45 -5.08
CA ALA A 125 -53.74 27.33 -5.77
C ALA A 125 -53.32 26.24 -4.77
N PRO A 126 -53.85 25.00 -4.88
CA PRO A 126 -53.34 23.88 -4.09
C PRO A 126 -51.95 23.47 -4.57
N LEU A 127 -51.25 22.70 -3.76
CA LEU A 127 -50.08 21.97 -4.23
C LEU A 127 -50.55 20.82 -5.13
N PHE A 128 -49.97 20.72 -6.33
CA PHE A 128 -50.25 19.66 -7.28
C PHE A 128 -49.13 18.62 -7.26
N GLY A 129 -49.49 17.35 -7.19
CA GLY A 129 -48.60 16.25 -7.53
C GLY A 129 -48.42 16.15 -9.05
N SER A 130 -47.32 15.56 -9.48
CA SER A 130 -46.94 15.49 -10.89
C SER A 130 -47.97 14.76 -11.75
N ASN A 131 -48.03 15.09 -13.04
CA ASN A 131 -48.91 14.47 -14.04
C ASN A 131 -50.41 14.51 -13.69
N CYS A 132 -50.84 15.44 -12.84
CA CYS A 132 -52.23 15.55 -12.40
C CYS A 132 -53.23 15.66 -13.57
N PHE A 133 -52.84 16.35 -14.65
CA PHE A 133 -53.67 16.63 -15.83
C PHE A 133 -53.15 15.98 -17.13
N SER A 134 -52.40 14.88 -17.04
CA SER A 134 -51.85 14.22 -18.23
C SER A 134 -52.91 13.40 -18.99
N VAL A 135 -52.79 13.37 -20.32
CA VAL A 135 -53.68 12.58 -21.21
C VAL A 135 -55.16 12.92 -21.02
N LEU A 136 -55.49 14.20 -21.29
CA LEU A 136 -56.84 14.76 -21.28
C LEU A 136 -57.28 15.18 -22.70
N PRO A 137 -58.58 15.50 -22.92
CA PRO A 137 -59.06 16.05 -24.18
C PRO A 137 -58.34 17.34 -24.60
N ASP A 138 -58.13 17.53 -25.90
CA ASP A 138 -57.50 18.73 -26.46
C ASP A 138 -58.25 20.04 -26.13
N ASP A 139 -59.56 19.95 -25.81
CA ASP A 139 -60.41 21.08 -25.42
C ASP A 139 -60.61 21.22 -23.90
N PHE A 140 -59.79 20.55 -23.09
CA PHE A 140 -59.81 20.65 -21.63
C PHE A 140 -59.39 22.05 -21.13
N VAL A 141 -60.13 22.60 -20.17
CA VAL A 141 -59.87 23.92 -19.58
C VAL A 141 -59.89 23.89 -18.05
N CYS A 142 -58.87 24.46 -17.41
CA CYS A 142 -58.85 24.75 -15.98
C CYS A 142 -59.38 26.17 -15.72
N TYR A 143 -60.55 26.28 -15.10
CA TYR A 143 -61.11 27.57 -14.65
C TYR A 143 -60.64 27.88 -13.23
N VAL A 144 -59.93 29.00 -13.06
CA VAL A 144 -59.30 29.38 -11.78
C VAL A 144 -59.77 30.75 -11.31
N PRO A 145 -59.62 31.11 -10.03
CA PRO A 145 -60.02 32.43 -9.58
C PRO A 145 -59.18 33.55 -10.19
N ASP A 146 -59.83 34.67 -10.54
CA ASP A 146 -59.22 35.77 -11.28
C ASP A 146 -58.02 36.40 -10.55
N ASP A 147 -58.06 36.42 -9.21
CA ASP A 147 -57.00 36.94 -8.33
C ASP A 147 -55.94 35.88 -7.94
N GLN A 148 -56.05 34.66 -8.46
CA GLN A 148 -55.07 33.57 -8.31
C GLN A 148 -54.54 33.06 -9.66
N TYR A 149 -54.93 33.70 -10.77
CA TYR A 149 -54.60 33.27 -12.13
C TYR A 149 -53.11 33.00 -12.33
N ASP A 150 -52.24 33.93 -11.92
CA ASP A 150 -50.79 33.77 -12.08
C ASP A 150 -50.22 32.64 -11.23
N ALA A 151 -50.76 32.40 -10.03
CA ALA A 151 -50.33 31.32 -9.15
C ALA A 151 -50.69 29.95 -9.72
N TYR A 152 -51.89 29.79 -10.28
CA TYR A 152 -52.29 28.55 -10.96
C TYR A 152 -51.49 28.32 -12.25
N ARG A 153 -51.18 29.37 -13.02
CA ARG A 153 -50.30 29.25 -14.20
C ARG A 153 -48.89 28.81 -13.85
N ALA A 154 -48.39 29.17 -12.67
CA ALA A 154 -47.09 28.71 -12.20
C ALA A 154 -47.12 27.27 -11.65
N ALA A 155 -48.28 26.81 -11.17
CA ALA A 155 -48.43 25.52 -10.50
C ALA A 155 -48.94 24.38 -11.40
N ILE A 156 -49.45 24.70 -12.59
CA ILE A 156 -49.98 23.74 -13.58
C ILE A 156 -49.10 23.78 -14.82
N ASP A 157 -48.86 22.61 -15.42
CA ASP A 157 -48.08 22.47 -16.65
C ASP A 157 -48.52 23.42 -17.77
N ASP A 158 -47.56 24.02 -18.49
CA ASP A 158 -47.79 25.04 -19.51
C ASP A 158 -48.67 24.61 -20.70
N TYR A 159 -48.82 23.31 -20.93
CA TYR A 159 -49.66 22.78 -22.01
C TYR A 159 -51.16 22.75 -21.68
N ILE A 160 -51.55 23.01 -20.43
CA ILE A 160 -52.95 23.07 -20.00
C ILE A 160 -53.51 24.49 -20.19
N ASP A 161 -54.71 24.59 -20.78
CA ASP A 161 -55.40 25.87 -20.91
C ASP A 161 -55.99 26.33 -19.56
N VAL A 162 -55.30 27.26 -18.90
CA VAL A 162 -55.75 27.90 -17.65
C VAL A 162 -56.46 29.20 -17.98
N GLN A 163 -57.73 29.34 -17.55
CA GLN A 163 -58.57 30.51 -17.81
C GLN A 163 -59.17 31.11 -16.52
N PRO A 164 -59.36 32.44 -16.44
CA PRO A 164 -60.09 33.05 -15.33
C PRO A 164 -61.56 32.60 -15.31
N SER A 165 -62.06 32.30 -14.11
CA SER A 165 -63.44 31.84 -13.87
C SER A 165 -64.47 32.98 -13.83
N GLY A 166 -64.01 34.23 -13.74
CA GLY A 166 -64.85 35.42 -13.51
C GLY A 166 -65.21 35.62 -12.04
N GLN A 167 -64.58 34.91 -11.12
CA GLN A 167 -64.74 35.04 -9.67
C GLN A 167 -63.39 35.09 -8.96
N ASN A 168 -63.33 35.79 -7.83
CA ASN A 168 -62.16 35.78 -6.96
C ASN A 168 -62.18 34.55 -6.04
N ALA A 169 -61.01 34.17 -5.52
CA ALA A 169 -60.86 33.04 -4.63
C ALA A 169 -61.68 33.24 -3.37
N ILE A 170 -62.35 32.19 -2.93
CA ILE A 170 -62.99 32.17 -1.61
C ILE A 170 -61.86 32.15 -0.58
N ALA A 171 -61.80 33.20 0.25
CA ALA A 171 -60.76 33.33 1.26
C ALA A 171 -60.87 32.20 2.31
N VAL A 172 -59.78 31.47 2.49
CA VAL A 172 -59.59 30.48 3.56
C VAL A 172 -58.47 30.98 4.47
N ASP A 173 -58.73 31.03 5.77
CA ASP A 173 -57.68 31.28 6.76
C ASP A 173 -56.97 29.95 7.06
N TRP A 174 -55.71 29.89 6.63
CA TRP A 174 -54.83 28.74 6.79
C TRP A 174 -53.96 28.84 8.04
N THR A 175 -54.04 29.96 8.77
CA THR A 175 -53.30 30.15 10.01
C THR A 175 -53.76 29.13 11.02
N ALA A 176 -52.85 28.27 11.46
CA ALA A 176 -53.17 27.26 12.45
C ALA A 176 -53.52 27.94 13.79
N PRO A 177 -54.60 27.50 14.47
CA PRO A 177 -54.95 28.00 15.79
C PRO A 177 -53.77 27.90 16.77
N GLU A 178 -53.55 28.94 17.60
CA GLU A 178 -52.49 28.89 18.62
C GLU A 178 -52.65 27.70 19.59
N SER A 179 -53.89 27.20 19.79
CA SER A 179 -54.18 26.02 20.60
C SER A 179 -53.61 24.72 20.05
N ASP A 180 -53.25 24.70 18.77
CA ASP A 180 -52.70 23.52 18.11
C ASP A 180 -51.20 23.40 18.38
N PHE A 181 -50.58 24.35 19.10
CA PHE A 181 -49.15 24.34 19.39
C PHE A 181 -48.88 24.30 20.89
N THR A 182 -47.94 23.45 21.29
CA THR A 182 -47.20 23.64 22.53
C THR A 182 -46.01 24.55 22.24
N PHE A 183 -45.86 25.63 22.99
CA PHE A 183 -44.92 26.71 22.69
C PHE A 183 -44.13 27.17 23.91
N ASP A 184 -42.81 27.23 23.78
CA ASP A 184 -41.91 27.85 24.75
C ASP A 184 -41.64 29.31 24.37
N ALA A 185 -42.35 30.22 25.02
CA ALA A 185 -42.23 31.66 24.79
C ALA A 185 -40.87 32.25 25.19
N ALA A 186 -40.08 31.57 26.04
CA ALA A 186 -38.76 32.06 26.43
C ALA A 186 -37.73 31.91 25.29
N THR A 187 -37.88 30.84 24.50
CA THR A 187 -36.98 30.52 23.39
C THR A 187 -37.58 30.82 22.01
N GLY A 188 -38.90 31.03 21.94
CA GLY A 188 -39.63 31.19 20.68
C GLY A 188 -39.85 29.87 19.94
N THR A 189 -39.83 28.74 20.66
CA THR A 189 -39.80 27.40 20.05
C THR A 189 -41.16 26.69 20.13
N ILE A 190 -41.65 26.19 19.00
CA ILE A 190 -42.77 25.24 18.96
C ILE A 190 -42.26 23.85 19.34
N THR A 191 -42.78 23.25 20.40
CA THR A 191 -42.30 21.94 20.90
C THR A 191 -43.23 20.78 20.57
N ALA A 192 -44.47 21.05 20.16
CA ALA A 192 -45.39 20.04 19.64
C ALA A 192 -46.50 20.70 18.82
N TYR A 193 -46.92 20.05 17.74
CA TYR A 193 -48.14 20.33 16.99
C TYR A 193 -49.20 19.27 17.30
N LEU A 194 -50.41 19.72 17.62
CA LEU A 194 -51.53 18.93 18.11
C LEU A 194 -52.73 18.96 17.15
N GLY A 195 -52.63 19.71 16.04
CA GLY A 195 -53.70 19.86 15.06
C GLY A 195 -53.77 18.71 14.04
N ASP A 196 -54.85 18.72 13.25
CA ASP A 196 -55.22 17.68 12.29
C ASP A 196 -55.36 18.19 10.84
N SER A 197 -54.93 19.43 10.58
CA SER A 197 -55.05 20.08 9.28
C SER A 197 -54.00 19.58 8.29
N ALA A 198 -54.38 19.43 7.02
CA ALA A 198 -53.43 19.04 5.97
C ALA A 198 -52.48 20.16 5.53
N ARG A 199 -52.89 21.41 5.76
CA ARG A 199 -52.06 22.59 5.57
C ARG A 199 -51.95 23.36 6.88
N VAL A 200 -50.72 23.71 7.23
CA VAL A 200 -50.41 24.43 8.47
C VAL A 200 -49.62 25.68 8.12
N ASP A 201 -50.26 26.85 8.16
CA ASP A 201 -49.54 28.12 8.16
C ASP A 201 -49.21 28.47 9.62
N VAL A 202 -47.94 28.30 10.00
CA VAL A 202 -47.49 28.54 11.37
C VAL A 202 -47.53 30.05 11.64
N PRO A 203 -48.20 30.51 12.73
CA PRO A 203 -48.29 31.94 13.00
C PRO A 203 -46.93 32.52 13.39
N ALA A 204 -46.63 33.74 12.94
CA ALA A 204 -45.39 34.44 13.28
C ALA A 204 -45.23 34.72 14.80
N THR A 205 -46.34 34.71 15.55
CA THR A 205 -46.33 34.83 17.02
C THR A 205 -47.34 33.88 17.66
N ILE A 206 -47.00 33.32 18.81
CA ILE A 206 -47.94 32.56 19.67
C ILE A 206 -47.98 33.25 21.04
N GLY A 207 -49.17 33.62 21.52
CA GLY A 207 -49.31 34.37 22.77
C GLY A 207 -48.62 35.74 22.76
N GLY A 208 -48.37 36.30 21.56
CA GLY A 208 -47.65 37.57 21.36
C GLY A 208 -46.12 37.49 21.40
N ALA A 209 -45.53 36.31 21.63
CA ALA A 209 -44.09 36.09 21.49
C ALA A 209 -43.75 35.52 20.10
N PRO A 210 -42.62 35.92 19.49
CA PRO A 210 -42.25 35.50 18.13
C PRO A 210 -41.92 34.01 18.06
N VAL A 211 -42.33 33.36 16.98
CA VAL A 211 -41.90 32.00 16.64
C VAL A 211 -40.55 32.09 15.91
N THR A 212 -39.50 31.58 16.54
CA THR A 212 -38.12 31.64 16.04
C THR A 212 -37.54 30.26 15.76
N ALA A 213 -38.25 29.19 16.13
CA ALA A 213 -37.79 27.82 15.96
C ALA A 213 -38.92 26.79 15.94
N ILE A 214 -38.68 25.72 15.19
CA ILE A 214 -39.38 24.45 15.37
C ILE A 214 -38.48 23.56 16.23
N GLY A 215 -38.99 23.07 17.35
CA GLY A 215 -38.26 22.26 18.30
C GLY A 215 -38.18 20.80 17.92
N ASP A 216 -37.38 20.05 18.67
CA ASP A 216 -37.16 18.63 18.43
C ASP A 216 -38.47 17.84 18.47
N GLY A 217 -38.71 17.02 17.44
CA GLY A 217 -39.90 16.17 17.33
C GLY A 217 -41.24 16.91 17.24
N ALA A 218 -41.28 18.22 17.01
CA ALA A 218 -42.51 19.01 17.14
C ALA A 218 -43.67 18.54 16.23
N PHE A 219 -43.38 18.00 15.06
CA PHE A 219 -44.33 17.45 14.07
C PHE A 219 -44.06 15.96 13.76
N MET A 220 -43.27 15.27 14.60
CA MET A 220 -42.90 13.87 14.39
C MET A 220 -44.15 12.98 14.23
N GLN A 221 -44.09 12.05 13.28
CA GLN A 221 -45.14 11.05 12.98
C GLN A 221 -46.50 11.63 12.58
N ASN A 222 -46.60 12.92 12.25
CA ASN A 222 -47.86 13.52 11.85
C ASN A 222 -48.35 12.90 10.52
N GLN A 223 -49.57 12.35 10.53
CA GLN A 223 -50.19 11.66 9.38
C GLN A 223 -51.16 12.55 8.58
N ALA A 224 -51.31 13.82 8.98
CA ALA A 224 -52.26 14.75 8.38
C ALA A 224 -51.56 15.81 7.52
N ILE A 225 -50.40 16.33 7.95
CA ILE A 225 -49.73 17.44 7.27
C ILE A 225 -49.17 17.04 5.91
N ARG A 226 -49.48 17.83 4.88
CA ARG A 226 -48.94 17.73 3.52
C ARG A 226 -48.11 18.95 3.19
N LEU A 227 -48.53 20.10 3.71
CA LEU A 227 -47.89 21.39 3.47
C LEU A 227 -47.75 22.17 4.77
N VAL A 228 -46.53 22.62 5.07
CA VAL A 228 -46.25 23.50 6.22
C VAL A 228 -45.59 24.78 5.72
N ASN A 229 -46.17 25.93 6.08
CA ASN A 229 -45.56 27.22 5.82
C ASN A 229 -44.98 27.77 7.11
N LEU A 230 -43.66 27.89 7.16
CA LEU A 230 -42.95 28.49 8.29
C LEU A 230 -42.89 30.02 8.12
N PRO A 231 -43.13 30.80 9.18
CA PRO A 231 -43.08 32.26 9.09
C PRO A 231 -41.64 32.76 9.06
N GLU A 232 -41.45 33.94 8.49
CA GLU A 232 -40.19 34.68 8.62
C GLU A 232 -39.85 34.95 10.10
N GLY A 233 -38.57 34.80 10.44
CA GLY A 233 -38.03 34.85 11.79
C GLY A 233 -37.70 33.47 12.38
N VAL A 234 -38.14 32.37 11.74
CA VAL A 234 -37.72 31.01 12.12
C VAL A 234 -36.28 30.78 11.66
N GLU A 235 -35.37 30.63 12.63
CA GLU A 235 -33.94 30.47 12.38
C GLU A 235 -33.47 29.01 12.45
N ARG A 236 -34.22 28.10 13.10
CA ARG A 236 -33.85 26.68 13.20
C ARG A 236 -35.04 25.72 13.11
N ILE A 237 -34.77 24.55 12.54
CA ILE A 237 -35.62 23.36 12.65
C ILE A 237 -34.84 22.33 13.49
N GLY A 238 -35.43 21.88 14.60
CA GLY A 238 -34.80 20.97 15.56
C GLY A 238 -34.71 19.52 15.09
N SER A 239 -34.05 18.69 15.89
CA SER A 239 -33.81 17.30 15.54
C SER A 239 -35.11 16.51 15.49
N ALA A 240 -35.25 15.66 14.47
CA ALA A 240 -36.42 14.84 14.21
C ALA A 240 -37.76 15.61 14.15
N ALA A 241 -37.73 16.93 13.89
CA ALA A 241 -38.90 17.81 13.93
C ALA A 241 -40.09 17.28 13.11
N PHE A 242 -39.86 16.72 11.92
CA PHE A 242 -40.85 16.15 11.01
C PHE A 242 -40.64 14.66 10.76
N LYS A 243 -39.75 13.97 11.49
CA LYS A 243 -39.42 12.56 11.25
C LYS A 243 -40.67 11.69 11.17
N TYR A 244 -40.76 10.81 10.18
CA TYR A 244 -41.91 9.94 9.91
C TYR A 244 -43.25 10.66 9.63
N ALA A 245 -43.24 11.94 9.27
CA ALA A 245 -44.40 12.59 8.68
C ALA A 245 -44.56 12.15 7.22
N TYR A 246 -44.93 10.87 7.00
CA TYR A 246 -44.92 10.18 5.70
C TYR A 246 -45.80 10.81 4.61
N GLU A 247 -46.61 11.81 4.96
CA GLU A 247 -47.55 12.48 4.07
C GLU A 247 -47.06 13.90 3.71
N LEU A 248 -45.89 14.32 4.20
CA LEU A 248 -45.36 15.67 4.01
C LEU A 248 -44.76 15.82 2.60
N TYR A 249 -45.38 16.67 1.80
CA TYR A 249 -44.93 16.99 0.44
C TYR A 249 -44.12 18.26 0.36
N HIS A 250 -44.38 19.23 1.23
CA HIS A 250 -43.75 20.54 1.14
C HIS A 250 -43.60 21.22 2.49
N VAL A 251 -42.44 21.82 2.70
CA VAL A 251 -42.24 22.84 3.74
C VAL A 251 -41.66 24.08 3.09
N SER A 252 -42.36 25.20 3.21
CA SER A 252 -41.81 26.50 2.81
C SER A 252 -40.78 26.94 3.84
N LEU A 253 -39.50 26.82 3.49
CA LEU A 253 -38.38 27.27 4.31
C LEU A 253 -38.24 28.80 4.17
N PRO A 254 -38.14 29.56 5.28
CA PRO A 254 -38.03 31.02 5.25
C PRO A 254 -36.57 31.47 5.00
N ASP A 255 -36.39 32.69 4.48
CA ASP A 255 -35.06 33.27 4.18
C ASP A 255 -34.24 33.59 5.44
N SER A 256 -34.82 33.40 6.63
CA SER A 256 -34.17 33.55 7.93
C SER A 256 -33.63 32.24 8.51
N LEU A 257 -33.92 31.10 7.88
CA LEU A 257 -33.52 29.77 8.37
C LEU A 257 -32.01 29.56 8.22
N LYS A 258 -31.35 29.17 9.31
CA LYS A 258 -29.90 28.92 9.36
C LYS A 258 -29.54 27.46 9.52
N SER A 259 -30.37 26.67 10.20
CA SER A 259 -30.04 25.26 10.45
C SER A 259 -31.24 24.33 10.45
N ILE A 260 -30.98 23.11 9.97
CA ILE A 260 -31.86 21.95 10.04
C ILE A 260 -31.15 20.89 10.88
N GLY A 261 -31.78 20.43 11.95
CA GLY A 261 -31.21 19.48 12.90
C GLY A 261 -31.20 18.04 12.41
N ASP A 262 -30.60 17.17 13.22
CA ASP A 262 -30.43 15.75 12.90
C ASP A 262 -31.78 15.06 12.71
N GLU A 263 -31.90 14.21 11.70
CA GLU A 263 -33.11 13.45 11.36
C GLU A 263 -34.37 14.31 11.14
N ALA A 264 -34.25 15.64 10.99
CA ALA A 264 -35.38 16.57 10.97
C ALA A 264 -36.51 16.17 10.02
N PHE A 265 -36.19 15.62 8.84
CA PHE A 265 -37.10 15.16 7.79
C PHE A 265 -36.91 13.68 7.44
N ALA A 266 -36.30 12.88 8.32
CA ALA A 266 -36.03 11.47 8.05
C ALA A 266 -37.35 10.70 7.78
N ALA A 267 -37.41 10.05 6.61
CA ALA A 267 -38.56 9.33 6.07
C ALA A 267 -39.86 10.15 6.10
N ALA A 268 -39.77 11.46 5.89
CA ALA A 268 -40.92 12.38 5.88
C ALA A 268 -41.15 13.03 4.51
N TRP A 269 -40.08 13.44 3.83
CA TRP A 269 -40.18 14.30 2.65
C TRP A 269 -40.54 13.53 1.37
N ASN A 270 -41.70 13.82 0.78
CA ASN A 270 -42.17 13.29 -0.51
C ASN A 270 -42.15 14.31 -1.65
N GLY A 271 -41.73 15.55 -1.41
CA GLY A 271 -41.69 16.59 -2.45
C GLY A 271 -40.54 16.41 -3.43
N MET A 272 -40.77 16.63 -4.72
CA MET A 272 -39.72 16.45 -5.75
C MET A 272 -38.61 17.50 -5.67
N ASP A 273 -38.98 18.74 -5.31
CA ASP A 273 -38.09 19.89 -5.28
C ASP A 273 -38.09 20.56 -3.92
N ILE A 274 -37.01 21.28 -3.63
CA ILE A 274 -36.87 22.09 -2.42
C ILE A 274 -36.15 23.39 -2.75
N ARG A 275 -36.69 24.51 -2.25
CA ARG A 275 -36.02 25.80 -2.35
C ARG A 275 -35.19 26.04 -1.10
N TRP A 276 -33.88 25.90 -1.24
CA TRP A 276 -32.93 26.19 -0.18
C TRP A 276 -32.82 27.70 0.08
N PRO A 277 -33.01 28.18 1.33
CA PRO A 277 -32.80 29.57 1.65
C PRO A 277 -31.31 29.92 1.60
N ALA A 278 -30.97 31.11 1.11
CA ALA A 278 -29.58 31.55 0.96
C ALA A 278 -28.84 31.71 2.30
N SER A 279 -29.59 31.82 3.41
CA SER A 279 -29.07 31.91 4.78
C SER A 279 -28.77 30.56 5.42
N LEU A 280 -29.07 29.44 4.76
CA LEU A 280 -28.89 28.11 5.34
C LEU A 280 -27.40 27.79 5.47
N GLU A 281 -26.96 27.54 6.71
CA GLU A 281 -25.56 27.28 7.06
C GLU A 281 -25.31 25.78 7.28
N SER A 282 -26.32 25.03 7.74
CA SER A 282 -26.15 23.61 8.10
C SER A 282 -27.39 22.73 7.93
N ILE A 283 -27.14 21.48 7.52
CA ILE A 283 -28.06 20.35 7.49
C ILE A 283 -27.47 19.25 8.38
N GLY A 284 -28.22 18.83 9.41
CA GLY A 284 -27.78 17.85 10.40
C GLY A 284 -27.68 16.41 9.88
N ALA A 285 -27.16 15.53 10.73
CA ALA A 285 -26.96 14.13 10.41
C ALA A 285 -28.31 13.44 10.13
N ASN A 286 -28.39 12.64 9.06
CA ASN A 286 -29.61 11.94 8.63
C ASN A 286 -30.84 12.84 8.41
N ALA A 287 -30.67 14.16 8.29
CA ALA A 287 -31.78 15.12 8.26
C ALA A 287 -32.82 14.78 7.18
N PHE A 288 -32.40 14.31 6.02
CA PHE A 288 -33.25 13.91 4.89
C PHE A 288 -33.05 12.44 4.51
N ASN A 289 -32.73 11.57 5.49
CA ASN A 289 -32.64 10.14 5.25
C ASN A 289 -33.96 9.59 4.67
N MET A 290 -33.92 8.79 3.61
CA MET A 290 -35.11 8.28 2.90
C MET A 290 -36.05 9.37 2.33
N ALA A 291 -35.56 10.59 2.12
CA ALA A 291 -36.32 11.65 1.43
C ALA A 291 -36.43 11.39 -0.07
N ARG A 292 -37.49 11.90 -0.71
CA ARG A 292 -37.73 11.70 -2.14
C ARG A 292 -37.39 12.94 -2.97
N PHE A 293 -36.11 13.16 -3.29
CA PHE A 293 -35.69 14.23 -4.21
C PHE A 293 -35.52 13.73 -5.64
N MET A 294 -35.60 14.64 -6.62
CA MET A 294 -35.05 14.40 -7.96
C MET A 294 -33.65 15.00 -8.08
N GLU A 295 -33.52 16.27 -7.71
CA GLU A 295 -32.33 17.09 -7.90
C GLU A 295 -31.98 17.84 -6.62
N LEU A 296 -30.68 18.04 -6.38
CA LEU A 296 -30.15 18.94 -5.37
C LEU A 296 -29.15 19.92 -5.98
N ASP A 297 -29.44 21.21 -5.90
CA ASP A 297 -28.51 22.28 -6.28
C ASP A 297 -28.03 23.04 -5.04
N PHE A 298 -26.73 22.89 -4.75
CA PHE A 298 -26.01 23.62 -3.72
C PHE A 298 -25.01 24.65 -4.25
N THR A 299 -24.95 24.89 -5.56
CA THR A 299 -24.04 25.86 -6.18
C THR A 299 -24.17 27.25 -5.54
N GLY A 300 -23.04 27.92 -5.30
CA GLY A 300 -22.96 29.25 -4.71
C GLY A 300 -23.18 29.31 -3.20
N ARG A 301 -23.10 28.18 -2.47
CA ARG A 301 -23.47 28.11 -1.04
C ARG A 301 -22.33 27.57 -0.17
N ALA A 302 -22.06 28.25 0.93
CA ALA A 302 -21.24 27.73 2.02
C ALA A 302 -22.13 26.93 2.98
N LEU A 303 -22.17 25.60 2.82
CA LEU A 303 -23.13 24.72 3.52
C LEU A 303 -22.43 23.52 4.14
N THR A 304 -22.70 23.25 5.43
CA THR A 304 -22.28 22.01 6.08
C THR A 304 -23.39 20.97 6.02
N ILE A 305 -23.12 19.82 5.40
CA ILE A 305 -24.02 18.67 5.28
C ILE A 305 -23.53 17.56 6.21
N GLY A 306 -24.33 17.17 7.19
CA GLY A 306 -23.97 16.18 8.20
C GLY A 306 -23.97 14.73 7.72
N ASP A 307 -23.49 13.83 8.57
CA ASP A 307 -23.37 12.41 8.27
C ASP A 307 -24.71 11.77 7.88
N GLY A 308 -24.74 11.01 6.80
CA GLY A 308 -25.96 10.34 6.33
C GLY A 308 -27.11 11.27 5.94
N ALA A 309 -26.88 12.59 5.81
CA ALA A 309 -27.95 13.58 5.66
C ALA A 309 -28.96 13.25 4.55
N PHE A 310 -28.51 12.68 3.42
CA PHE A 310 -29.33 12.27 2.28
C PHE A 310 -29.25 10.76 2.02
N ALA A 311 -28.85 9.95 3.00
CA ALA A 311 -28.74 8.51 2.83
C ALA A 311 -30.10 7.90 2.50
N ARG A 312 -30.13 6.91 1.59
CA ARG A 312 -31.33 6.23 1.08
C ARG A 312 -32.36 7.14 0.43
N SER A 313 -31.98 8.37 0.07
CA SER A 313 -32.84 9.30 -0.63
C SER A 313 -32.97 8.95 -2.12
N SER A 314 -34.01 9.45 -2.78
CA SER A 314 -34.19 9.26 -4.23
C SER A 314 -33.48 10.29 -5.12
N VAL A 315 -32.61 11.13 -4.55
CA VAL A 315 -31.85 12.13 -5.34
C VAL A 315 -31.15 11.44 -6.50
N GLN A 316 -31.24 12.01 -7.70
CA GLN A 316 -30.62 11.50 -8.92
C GLN A 316 -29.46 12.39 -9.36
N GLU A 317 -29.63 13.71 -9.21
CA GLU A 317 -28.66 14.70 -9.66
C GLU A 317 -28.22 15.60 -8.50
N LEU A 318 -26.92 15.86 -8.42
CA LEU A 318 -26.32 16.75 -7.43
C LEU A 318 -25.40 17.76 -8.09
N TYR A 319 -25.66 19.05 -7.86
CA TYR A 319 -24.88 20.18 -8.35
C TYR A 319 -24.21 20.91 -7.20
N MET A 320 -22.90 21.13 -7.30
CA MET A 320 -22.11 21.83 -6.28
C MET A 320 -20.90 22.56 -6.88
N ASP A 321 -20.27 23.42 -6.08
CA ASP A 321 -19.06 24.16 -6.44
C ASP A 321 -18.15 24.37 -5.21
N ASP A 322 -17.05 25.09 -5.38
CA ASP A 322 -16.07 25.36 -4.32
C ASP A 322 -16.47 26.45 -3.31
N SER A 323 -17.76 26.80 -3.21
CA SER A 323 -18.28 27.88 -2.35
C SER A 323 -18.18 27.62 -0.83
N GLY A 324 -17.39 26.65 -0.39
CA GLY A 324 -17.22 26.27 1.02
C GLY A 324 -18.21 25.21 1.51
N ILE A 325 -18.65 24.31 0.62
CA ILE A 325 -19.47 23.15 0.98
C ILE A 325 -18.62 22.12 1.73
N SER A 326 -19.17 21.57 2.80
CA SER A 326 -18.64 20.39 3.49
C SER A 326 -19.67 19.28 3.54
N ILE A 327 -19.26 18.05 3.27
CA ILE A 327 -20.12 16.86 3.18
C ILE A 327 -19.60 15.81 4.16
N GLY A 328 -20.45 15.41 5.10
CA GLY A 328 -20.16 14.42 6.13
C GLY A 328 -20.13 12.99 5.62
N SER A 329 -19.77 12.07 6.52
CA SER A 329 -19.61 10.65 6.21
C SER A 329 -20.93 10.04 5.74
N ARG A 330 -20.88 9.20 4.69
CA ARG A 330 -22.05 8.49 4.14
C ARG A 330 -23.23 9.40 3.77
N ALA A 331 -23.02 10.69 3.51
CA ALA A 331 -24.08 11.66 3.27
C ALA A 331 -25.07 11.21 2.19
N PHE A 332 -24.60 10.50 1.16
CA PHE A 332 -25.41 9.99 0.04
C PHE A 332 -25.47 8.46 -0.02
N GLU A 333 -25.19 7.76 1.09
CA GLU A 333 -25.16 6.31 1.12
C GLU A 333 -26.48 5.67 0.66
N ASN A 334 -26.41 4.69 -0.24
CA ASN A 334 -27.56 3.96 -0.78
C ASN A 334 -28.63 4.89 -1.40
N SER A 335 -28.25 6.09 -1.86
CA SER A 335 -29.14 6.97 -2.62
C SER A 335 -29.27 6.51 -4.08
N TYR A 336 -30.19 7.14 -4.82
CA TYR A 336 -30.34 6.94 -6.27
C TYR A 336 -29.46 7.88 -7.11
N LEU A 337 -28.45 8.50 -6.47
CA LEU A 337 -27.59 9.49 -7.12
C LEU A 337 -26.89 8.82 -8.28
N ASN A 338 -27.12 9.34 -9.49
CA ASN A 338 -26.55 8.81 -10.72
C ASN A 338 -25.64 9.79 -11.46
N TYR A 339 -25.81 11.09 -11.19
CA TYR A 339 -25.05 12.15 -11.84
C TYR A 339 -24.62 13.21 -10.82
N LEU A 340 -23.33 13.56 -10.88
CA LEU A 340 -22.70 14.55 -10.00
C LEU A 340 -22.01 15.62 -10.84
N CYS A 341 -22.42 16.88 -10.71
CA CYS A 341 -21.77 18.01 -11.37
C CYS A 341 -21.04 18.86 -10.33
N ILE A 342 -19.73 19.01 -10.49
CA ILE A 342 -18.89 19.78 -9.58
C ILE A 342 -18.22 20.90 -10.35
N ASP A 343 -18.67 22.14 -10.15
CA ASP A 343 -17.99 23.33 -10.67
C ASP A 343 -16.86 23.75 -9.73
N ALA A 344 -15.88 22.86 -9.55
CA ALA A 344 -14.68 23.08 -8.76
C ALA A 344 -13.46 22.53 -9.48
N TYR A 345 -12.36 23.29 -9.47
CA TYR A 345 -11.15 22.87 -10.16
C TYR A 345 -10.41 21.78 -9.42
N ALA A 346 -10.25 21.87 -8.10
CA ALA A 346 -9.49 20.93 -7.27
C ALA A 346 -10.41 20.06 -6.42
N LEU A 347 -9.90 18.93 -5.92
CA LEU A 347 -10.59 18.11 -4.93
C LEU A 347 -10.84 18.95 -3.66
N MET A 348 -12.07 18.91 -3.16
CA MET A 348 -12.51 19.75 -2.03
C MET A 348 -12.21 19.07 -0.68
N ASP A 349 -11.39 19.71 0.16
CA ASP A 349 -11.03 19.21 1.50
C ASP A 349 -12.24 18.99 2.45
N GLY A 350 -13.39 19.60 2.13
CA GLY A 350 -14.60 19.53 2.94
C GLY A 350 -15.43 18.26 2.77
N ILE A 351 -15.06 17.35 1.86
CA ILE A 351 -15.84 16.15 1.54
C ILE A 351 -15.23 14.94 2.26
N ALA A 352 -16.03 14.25 3.07
CA ALA A 352 -15.61 13.04 3.75
C ALA A 352 -15.21 11.94 2.73
N PRO A 353 -14.18 11.11 3.02
CA PRO A 353 -13.73 10.05 2.12
C PRO A 353 -14.79 9.02 1.72
N ASP A 354 -15.84 8.86 2.52
CA ASP A 354 -16.96 7.93 2.29
C ASP A 354 -18.30 8.64 2.05
N ALA A 355 -18.28 9.92 1.64
CA ALA A 355 -19.49 10.73 1.44
C ALA A 355 -20.50 10.10 0.47
N PHE A 356 -20.01 9.43 -0.58
CA PHE A 356 -20.80 8.77 -1.62
C PHE A 356 -20.76 7.23 -1.53
N ALA A 357 -20.25 6.68 -0.41
CA ALA A 357 -20.12 5.23 -0.26
C ALA A 357 -21.48 4.51 -0.42
N GLY A 358 -21.54 3.54 -1.32
CA GLY A 358 -22.77 2.79 -1.60
C GLY A 358 -23.79 3.54 -2.47
N ALA A 359 -23.43 4.67 -3.08
CA ALA A 359 -24.21 5.29 -4.15
C ALA A 359 -24.05 4.49 -5.46
N SER A 360 -24.61 3.28 -5.50
CA SER A 360 -24.41 2.28 -6.57
C SER A 360 -24.92 2.67 -7.96
N TYR A 361 -25.65 3.79 -8.07
CA TYR A 361 -26.14 4.30 -9.36
C TYR A 361 -25.25 5.39 -9.93
N LEU A 362 -24.27 5.88 -9.16
CA LEU A 362 -23.41 7.00 -9.55
C LEU A 362 -22.50 6.57 -10.69
N ALA A 363 -22.87 7.00 -11.90
CA ALA A 363 -22.21 6.62 -13.13
C ALA A 363 -21.28 7.72 -13.64
N ASP A 364 -21.64 8.99 -13.41
CA ASP A 364 -20.97 10.12 -14.04
C ASP A 364 -20.72 11.26 -13.04
N LEU A 365 -19.50 11.79 -13.05
CA LEU A 365 -19.07 12.98 -12.35
C LEU A 365 -18.46 13.97 -13.36
N ASP A 366 -19.07 15.14 -13.53
CA ASP A 366 -18.62 16.17 -14.45
C ASP A 366 -17.85 17.30 -13.73
N LEU A 367 -16.61 17.55 -14.17
CA LEU A 367 -15.74 18.66 -13.74
C LEU A 367 -15.77 19.83 -14.75
N PRO A 368 -15.25 21.03 -14.40
CA PRO A 368 -15.18 22.16 -15.32
C PRO A 368 -14.36 21.85 -16.58
N TRP A 369 -14.68 22.49 -17.71
CA TRP A 369 -14.10 22.14 -19.02
C TRP A 369 -12.60 22.41 -19.15
N ASP A 370 -12.08 23.33 -18.36
CA ASP A 370 -10.68 23.73 -18.23
C ASP A 370 -10.03 23.17 -16.95
N CYS A 371 -10.64 22.15 -16.35
CA CYS A 371 -10.03 21.39 -15.26
C CYS A 371 -8.71 20.76 -15.72
N SER A 372 -7.67 20.88 -14.90
CA SER A 372 -6.39 20.23 -15.19
C SER A 372 -6.52 18.72 -15.05
N GLN A 373 -5.74 17.97 -15.83
CA GLN A 373 -5.73 16.51 -15.70
C GLN A 373 -5.23 16.03 -14.33
N GLU A 374 -4.35 16.78 -13.67
CA GLU A 374 -3.90 16.49 -12.30
C GLU A 374 -5.08 16.50 -11.33
N ASN A 375 -5.94 17.50 -11.41
CA ASN A 375 -7.12 17.59 -10.58
C ASN A 375 -8.18 16.55 -10.94
N GLN A 376 -8.37 16.26 -12.24
CA GLN A 376 -9.23 15.17 -12.68
C GLN A 376 -8.75 13.84 -12.09
N LEU A 377 -7.44 13.57 -12.09
CA LEU A 377 -6.87 12.34 -11.53
C LEU A 377 -7.09 12.26 -10.01
N ALA A 378 -6.99 13.38 -9.29
CA ALA A 378 -7.30 13.45 -7.87
C ALA A 378 -8.78 13.10 -7.59
N TRP A 379 -9.72 13.67 -8.36
CA TRP A 379 -11.13 13.30 -8.28
C TRP A 379 -11.38 11.84 -8.63
N ARG A 380 -10.68 11.28 -9.63
CA ARG A 380 -10.77 9.86 -9.98
C ARG A 380 -10.32 8.96 -8.84
N ALA A 381 -9.17 9.25 -8.23
CA ALA A 381 -8.67 8.50 -7.09
C ALA A 381 -9.67 8.55 -5.92
N PHE A 382 -10.24 9.73 -5.65
CA PHE A 382 -11.28 9.91 -4.64
C PHE A 382 -12.55 9.10 -4.93
N MET A 383 -13.01 9.05 -6.19
CA MET A 383 -14.20 8.30 -6.58
C MET A 383 -13.96 6.78 -6.61
N ALA A 384 -12.76 6.32 -6.99
CA ALA A 384 -12.44 4.89 -7.08
C ALA A 384 -12.66 4.12 -5.77
N GLU A 385 -12.46 4.77 -4.63
CA GLU A 385 -12.64 4.17 -3.29
C GLU A 385 -14.12 4.00 -2.87
N GLN A 386 -15.05 4.78 -3.44
CA GLN A 386 -16.43 4.85 -2.94
C GLN A 386 -17.52 4.61 -4.02
N ALA A 387 -17.19 4.83 -5.28
CA ALA A 387 -18.02 4.53 -6.45
C ALA A 387 -17.10 4.15 -7.63
N PRO A 388 -16.56 2.91 -7.66
CA PRO A 388 -15.57 2.49 -8.65
C PRO A 388 -16.11 2.46 -10.10
N ASP A 389 -17.43 2.39 -10.27
CA ASP A 389 -18.10 2.44 -11.57
C ASP A 389 -18.39 3.89 -12.04
N CYS A 390 -18.06 4.89 -11.21
CA CYS A 390 -18.25 6.30 -11.54
C CYS A 390 -17.12 6.82 -12.43
N TYR A 391 -17.48 7.38 -13.57
CA TYR A 391 -16.57 8.04 -14.47
C TYR A 391 -16.44 9.53 -14.16
N VAL A 392 -15.20 10.00 -14.04
CA VAL A 392 -14.89 11.42 -13.81
C VAL A 392 -14.51 12.08 -15.13
N TRP A 393 -15.40 12.94 -15.61
CA TRP A 393 -15.32 13.64 -16.88
C TRP A 393 -14.82 15.07 -16.70
N ILE A 394 -14.17 15.59 -17.75
CA ILE A 394 -13.91 17.03 -17.90
C ILE A 394 -14.92 17.51 -18.93
N ASN A 395 -15.74 18.51 -18.57
CA ASN A 395 -16.75 19.03 -19.49
C ASN A 395 -16.15 19.48 -20.83
N ASN A 396 -16.97 19.42 -21.88
CA ASN A 396 -16.58 19.93 -23.19
C ASN A 396 -16.39 21.45 -23.14
N PRO A 397 -15.37 22.02 -23.82
CA PRO A 397 -15.24 23.47 -23.92
C PRO A 397 -16.50 24.07 -24.55
N PRO A 398 -16.99 25.23 -24.09
CA PRO A 398 -18.23 25.83 -24.61
C PRO A 398 -18.23 26.08 -26.12
N ASP A 399 -17.05 26.29 -26.70
CA ASP A 399 -16.84 26.59 -28.13
C ASP A 399 -16.36 25.37 -28.95
N CYS A 400 -16.30 24.16 -28.37
CA CYS A 400 -15.90 22.97 -29.12
C CYS A 400 -17.07 22.41 -29.95
N GLY A 401 -16.76 21.93 -31.15
CA GLY A 401 -17.71 21.24 -32.02
C GLY A 401 -17.35 19.77 -32.17
N HIS A 402 -18.37 18.95 -32.45
CA HIS A 402 -18.15 17.63 -33.00
C HIS A 402 -17.82 17.70 -34.50
N PRO A 403 -17.12 16.71 -35.07
CA PRO A 403 -16.84 16.66 -36.49
C PRO A 403 -18.14 16.68 -37.30
N GLU A 404 -18.39 17.77 -38.03
CA GLU A 404 -19.58 17.86 -38.89
C GLU A 404 -19.49 16.88 -40.06
N ASN A 405 -20.60 16.18 -40.35
CA ASN A 405 -20.68 15.11 -41.35
C ASN A 405 -20.22 15.52 -42.76
N GLU A 406 -20.18 16.81 -43.10
CA GLU A 406 -19.72 17.27 -44.42
C GLU A 406 -18.19 17.31 -44.56
N TYR A 407 -17.45 17.23 -43.45
CA TYR A 407 -15.99 17.29 -43.41
C TYR A 407 -15.34 15.97 -42.98
N THR A 408 -16.12 14.92 -42.72
CA THR A 408 -15.64 13.68 -42.11
C THR A 408 -16.04 12.44 -42.88
N GLU A 409 -15.13 11.46 -42.86
CA GLU A 409 -15.43 10.09 -43.29
C GLU A 409 -15.08 9.13 -42.16
N TYR A 410 -15.93 8.13 -41.94
CA TYR A 410 -15.71 7.07 -40.96
C TYR A 410 -15.31 5.77 -41.66
N GLY A 411 -14.25 5.16 -41.18
CA GLY A 411 -13.84 3.80 -41.53
C GLY A 411 -14.43 2.80 -40.53
N THR A 412 -14.33 1.51 -40.84
CA THR A 412 -14.84 0.42 -40.00
C THR A 412 -13.71 -0.55 -39.66
N TYR A 413 -13.52 -0.84 -38.38
CA TYR A 413 -12.63 -1.89 -37.90
C TYR A 413 -13.23 -3.29 -38.15
N PRO A 414 -12.41 -4.36 -38.12
CA PRO A 414 -12.89 -5.73 -38.35
C PRO A 414 -14.00 -6.21 -37.39
N ASP A 415 -14.07 -5.64 -36.19
CA ASP A 415 -15.09 -5.93 -35.17
C ASP A 415 -16.41 -5.17 -35.40
N GLY A 416 -16.48 -4.32 -36.43
CA GLY A 416 -17.66 -3.54 -36.79
C GLY A 416 -17.72 -2.16 -36.13
N THR A 417 -16.77 -1.80 -35.27
CA THR A 417 -16.67 -0.44 -34.70
C THR A 417 -16.10 0.55 -35.71
N LEU A 418 -16.30 1.85 -35.48
CA LEU A 418 -15.87 2.90 -36.40
C LEU A 418 -14.58 3.60 -35.93
N TYR A 419 -13.86 4.19 -36.88
CA TYR A 419 -12.84 5.18 -36.59
C TYR A 419 -12.98 6.38 -37.50
N LEU A 420 -12.56 7.56 -37.03
CA LEU A 420 -12.47 8.73 -37.89
C LEU A 420 -11.38 8.47 -38.94
N ALA A 421 -11.74 8.37 -40.21
CA ALA A 421 -10.82 8.03 -41.30
C ALA A 421 -10.28 9.26 -42.04
N SER A 422 -11.02 10.37 -42.06
CA SER A 422 -10.53 11.66 -42.55
C SER A 422 -11.25 12.84 -41.92
N TYR A 423 -10.56 13.98 -41.85
CA TYR A 423 -11.14 15.26 -41.43
C TYR A 423 -10.56 16.42 -42.25
N THR A 424 -11.42 17.20 -42.89
CA THR A 424 -11.03 18.40 -43.66
C THR A 424 -11.70 19.69 -43.18
N GLY A 425 -12.26 19.67 -41.97
CA GLY A 425 -13.07 20.76 -41.44
C GLY A 425 -12.23 21.93 -40.89
N PRO A 426 -12.85 23.10 -40.68
CA PRO A 426 -12.15 24.31 -40.25
C PRO A 426 -12.00 24.46 -38.72
N ALA A 427 -12.55 23.54 -37.91
CA ALA A 427 -12.58 23.71 -36.46
C ALA A 427 -11.17 23.77 -35.84
N GLU A 428 -11.00 24.70 -34.90
CA GLU A 428 -9.78 24.85 -34.10
C GLU A 428 -9.80 23.95 -32.84
N ALA A 429 -10.99 23.52 -32.40
CA ALA A 429 -11.19 22.57 -31.31
C ALA A 429 -12.19 21.48 -31.73
N LEU A 430 -11.82 20.21 -31.55
CA LEU A 430 -12.63 19.07 -31.97
C LEU A 430 -12.76 18.05 -30.84
N VAL A 431 -14.00 17.67 -30.54
CA VAL A 431 -14.31 16.50 -29.71
C VAL A 431 -14.87 15.44 -30.64
N ASN A 432 -14.24 14.28 -30.71
CA ASN A 432 -14.74 13.22 -31.58
C ASN A 432 -16.16 12.76 -31.14
N TRP A 433 -16.92 12.14 -32.04
CA TRP A 433 -18.28 11.64 -31.74
C TRP A 433 -18.21 10.31 -30.98
N HIS A 434 -19.01 10.12 -29.92
CA HIS A 434 -19.08 8.84 -29.20
C HIS A 434 -19.59 7.71 -30.11
N THR A 435 -20.62 8.00 -30.90
CA THR A 435 -21.18 7.10 -31.92
C THR A 435 -21.44 7.85 -33.23
N PHE A 436 -21.47 7.12 -34.34
CA PHE A 436 -22.00 7.59 -35.61
C PHE A 436 -23.00 6.56 -36.14
N ASP A 437 -24.24 6.98 -36.42
CA ASP A 437 -25.37 6.09 -36.73
C ASP A 437 -25.53 4.93 -35.73
N ASP A 438 -25.47 5.24 -34.42
CA ASP A 438 -25.53 4.29 -33.30
C ASP A 438 -24.39 3.25 -33.23
N VAL A 439 -23.34 3.40 -34.06
CA VAL A 439 -22.14 2.55 -34.00
C VAL A 439 -21.02 3.27 -33.23
N PRO A 440 -20.39 2.65 -32.23
CA PRO A 440 -19.30 3.25 -31.47
C PRO A 440 -18.11 3.65 -32.34
N ILE A 441 -17.53 4.81 -32.06
CA ILE A 441 -16.26 5.25 -32.66
C ILE A 441 -15.14 4.99 -31.65
N THR A 442 -14.24 4.07 -31.99
CA THR A 442 -13.22 3.53 -31.09
C THR A 442 -11.83 4.07 -31.36
N GLY A 443 -11.67 5.00 -32.31
CA GLY A 443 -10.37 5.61 -32.56
C GLY A 443 -10.32 6.61 -33.71
N ILE A 444 -9.10 7.03 -34.02
CA ILE A 444 -8.76 7.77 -35.23
C ILE A 444 -7.82 6.94 -36.10
N GLY A 445 -8.03 6.98 -37.41
CA GLY A 445 -7.22 6.26 -38.38
C GLY A 445 -5.87 6.92 -38.67
N ASP A 446 -5.10 6.27 -39.53
CA ASP A 446 -3.78 6.76 -39.94
C ASP A 446 -3.88 8.10 -40.69
N GLY A 447 -3.03 9.06 -40.32
CA GLY A 447 -2.86 10.32 -41.05
C GLY A 447 -4.05 11.28 -41.05
N VAL A 448 -5.09 11.07 -40.23
CA VAL A 448 -6.36 11.83 -40.26
C VAL A 448 -6.18 13.34 -40.19
N PHE A 449 -5.28 13.81 -39.32
CA PHE A 449 -4.95 15.22 -39.10
C PHE A 449 -3.54 15.58 -39.57
N ARG A 450 -2.92 14.75 -40.42
CA ARG A 450 -1.56 15.00 -40.88
C ARG A 450 -1.45 16.35 -41.60
N GLY A 451 -0.52 17.18 -41.16
CA GLY A 451 -0.28 18.51 -41.73
C GLY A 451 -1.39 19.53 -41.43
N ASN A 452 -2.36 19.20 -40.58
CA ASN A 452 -3.47 20.09 -40.25
C ASN A 452 -2.95 21.30 -39.45
N GLN A 453 -3.17 22.51 -39.98
CA GLN A 453 -2.67 23.76 -39.37
C GLN A 453 -3.76 24.57 -38.64
N THR A 454 -5.00 24.07 -38.58
CA THR A 454 -6.13 24.75 -37.94
C THR A 454 -6.47 24.15 -36.58
N LEU A 455 -6.43 22.82 -36.46
CA LEU A 455 -6.77 22.11 -35.24
C LEU A 455 -5.72 22.38 -34.15
N LYS A 456 -6.16 22.97 -33.03
CA LYS A 456 -5.37 23.30 -31.85
C LYS A 456 -5.67 22.38 -30.67
N LEU A 457 -6.93 22.00 -30.50
CA LEU A 457 -7.37 21.09 -29.45
C LEU A 457 -8.05 19.88 -30.07
N PHE A 458 -7.59 18.68 -29.72
CA PHE A 458 -8.32 17.44 -29.96
C PHE A 458 -8.63 16.76 -28.64
N ARG A 459 -9.87 16.33 -28.45
CA ARG A 459 -10.27 15.43 -27.37
C ARG A 459 -10.83 14.13 -27.92
N ALA A 460 -10.34 13.02 -27.37
CA ALA A 460 -11.02 11.74 -27.50
C ALA A 460 -12.44 11.83 -26.90
N THR A 461 -13.34 10.98 -27.38
CA THR A 461 -14.74 10.95 -26.94
C THR A 461 -14.84 10.61 -25.46
N HIS A 462 -15.87 11.14 -24.80
CA HIS A 462 -16.32 10.62 -23.52
C HIS A 462 -16.92 9.21 -23.70
N SER A 463 -16.07 8.21 -23.86
CA SER A 463 -16.46 6.84 -24.20
C SER A 463 -15.54 5.83 -23.54
N ASP A 464 -16.13 4.79 -22.97
CA ASP A 464 -15.41 3.60 -22.54
C ASP A 464 -14.84 2.76 -23.72
N LYS A 465 -15.06 3.19 -24.97
CA LYS A 465 -14.66 2.45 -26.18
C LYS A 465 -13.54 3.08 -27.01
N PHE A 466 -13.05 4.28 -26.70
CA PHE A 466 -12.00 4.93 -27.50
C PHE A 466 -10.61 4.35 -27.20
N THR A 467 -10.09 3.47 -28.06
CA THR A 467 -8.87 2.70 -27.80
C THR A 467 -7.69 3.06 -28.70
N THR A 468 -7.89 3.68 -29.87
CA THR A 468 -6.84 3.71 -30.91
C THR A 468 -6.55 5.09 -31.49
N ILE A 469 -5.28 5.45 -31.52
CA ILE A 469 -4.70 6.55 -32.32
C ILE A 469 -3.84 5.95 -33.44
N GLY A 470 -4.23 6.17 -34.70
CA GLY A 470 -3.53 5.64 -35.88
C GLY A 470 -2.11 6.19 -36.10
N ALA A 471 -1.37 5.54 -36.99
CA ALA A 471 -0.02 5.96 -37.37
C ALA A 471 -0.04 7.33 -38.07
N GLU A 472 0.90 8.20 -37.69
CA GLU A 472 1.04 9.56 -38.23
C GLU A 472 -0.26 10.39 -38.16
N ALA A 473 -1.19 10.06 -37.26
CA ALA A 473 -2.53 10.67 -37.16
C ALA A 473 -2.50 12.19 -37.04
N PHE A 474 -1.58 12.74 -36.26
CA PHE A 474 -1.35 14.17 -36.05
C PHE A 474 -0.03 14.67 -36.63
N ALA A 475 0.71 13.85 -37.39
CA ALA A 475 2.05 14.21 -37.83
C ALA A 475 2.07 15.56 -38.60
N ASP A 476 3.05 16.41 -38.32
CA ASP A 476 3.21 17.76 -38.88
C ASP A 476 2.01 18.71 -38.62
N SER A 477 1.14 18.42 -37.64
CA SER A 477 -0.01 19.27 -37.31
C SER A 477 0.34 20.40 -36.34
N ALA A 478 -0.54 21.40 -36.26
CA ALA A 478 -0.42 22.55 -35.37
C ALA A 478 -1.13 22.35 -34.02
N VAL A 479 -1.43 21.09 -33.66
CA VAL A 479 -2.13 20.75 -32.42
C VAL A 479 -1.30 21.19 -31.21
N GLU A 480 -1.97 21.81 -30.25
CA GLU A 480 -1.40 22.35 -29.02
C GLU A 480 -1.75 21.47 -27.82
N THR A 481 -2.96 20.91 -27.83
CA THR A 481 -3.45 20.04 -26.77
C THR A 481 -4.14 18.81 -27.37
N VAL A 482 -3.73 17.64 -26.90
CA VAL A 482 -4.37 16.37 -27.22
C VAL A 482 -4.73 15.70 -25.92
N ASP A 483 -6.04 15.62 -25.65
CA ASP A 483 -6.57 14.92 -24.48
C ASP A 483 -6.86 13.47 -24.86
N LEU A 484 -5.94 12.59 -24.46
CA LEU A 484 -6.06 11.15 -24.63
C LEU A 484 -6.93 10.61 -23.48
N TYR A 485 -8.11 10.11 -23.83
CA TYR A 485 -9.02 9.55 -22.84
C TYR A 485 -8.43 8.28 -22.23
N TYR A 486 -8.81 7.95 -20.99
CA TYR A 486 -8.15 6.90 -20.21
C TYR A 486 -8.37 5.47 -20.73
N THR A 487 -9.15 5.29 -21.79
CA THR A 487 -9.31 4.00 -22.50
C THR A 487 -8.40 3.86 -23.71
N THR A 488 -7.56 4.86 -24.03
CA THR A 488 -6.63 4.80 -25.16
C THR A 488 -5.57 3.72 -24.95
N GLU A 489 -5.62 2.64 -25.72
CA GLU A 489 -4.71 1.49 -25.61
C GLU A 489 -3.51 1.61 -26.55
N THR A 490 -3.70 2.16 -27.76
CA THR A 490 -2.66 2.14 -28.82
C THR A 490 -2.42 3.53 -29.39
N ILE A 491 -1.14 3.92 -29.46
CA ILE A 491 -0.66 5.11 -30.16
C ILE A 491 0.27 4.68 -31.31
N GLY A 492 -0.13 4.95 -32.55
CA GLY A 492 0.59 4.49 -33.75
C GLY A 492 1.96 5.15 -33.94
N ALA A 493 2.80 4.52 -34.78
CA ALA A 493 4.11 5.03 -35.13
C ALA A 493 4.02 6.43 -35.74
N GLY A 494 4.88 7.35 -35.29
CA GLY A 494 4.88 8.75 -35.73
C GLY A 494 3.60 9.53 -35.45
N ALA A 495 2.68 9.05 -34.60
CA ALA A 495 1.35 9.65 -34.39
C ALA A 495 1.39 11.17 -34.18
N PHE A 496 2.36 11.69 -33.43
CA PHE A 496 2.53 13.11 -33.14
C PHE A 496 3.82 13.70 -33.74
N ARG A 497 4.48 13.02 -34.67
CA ARG A 497 5.75 13.49 -35.25
C ARG A 497 5.67 14.95 -35.69
N ASN A 498 6.65 15.79 -35.32
CA ASN A 498 6.73 17.22 -35.63
C ASN A 498 5.52 18.06 -35.20
N CYS A 499 4.78 17.68 -34.15
CA CYS A 499 3.73 18.52 -33.56
C CYS A 499 4.33 19.65 -32.74
N LEU A 500 4.78 20.73 -33.39
CA LEU A 500 5.48 21.84 -32.73
C LEU A 500 4.57 22.69 -31.82
N GLY A 501 3.25 22.54 -31.90
CA GLY A 501 2.32 23.19 -30.98
C GLY A 501 2.20 22.47 -29.63
N LEU A 502 2.48 21.16 -29.59
CA LEU A 502 2.23 20.33 -28.42
C LEU A 502 3.27 20.61 -27.33
N THR A 503 2.82 21.09 -26.18
CA THR A 503 3.70 21.45 -25.04
C THR A 503 3.62 20.48 -23.88
N GLU A 504 2.49 19.80 -23.73
CA GLU A 504 2.27 18.80 -22.71
C GLU A 504 1.47 17.62 -23.25
N LEU A 505 1.69 16.44 -22.66
CA LEU A 505 0.95 15.23 -22.99
C LEU A 505 0.89 14.31 -21.78
N THR A 506 -0.25 13.67 -21.57
CA THR A 506 -0.39 12.58 -20.61
C THR A 506 -0.67 11.29 -21.36
N LEU A 507 0.10 10.26 -21.05
CA LEU A 507 -0.10 8.91 -21.54
C LEU A 507 -0.92 8.14 -20.51
N PRO A 508 -2.20 7.82 -20.79
CA PRO A 508 -3.08 7.21 -19.80
C PRO A 508 -2.64 5.78 -19.45
N ALA A 509 -3.04 5.30 -18.28
CA ALA A 509 -2.62 3.99 -17.74
C ALA A 509 -2.96 2.79 -18.65
N SER A 510 -3.98 2.92 -19.51
CA SER A 510 -4.40 1.88 -20.46
C SER A 510 -3.52 1.74 -21.69
N VAL A 511 -2.61 2.68 -21.96
CA VAL A 511 -1.73 2.61 -23.14
C VAL A 511 -0.86 1.36 -23.02
N ALA A 512 -1.10 0.39 -23.89
CA ALA A 512 -0.38 -0.87 -23.98
C ALA A 512 0.72 -0.82 -25.04
N SER A 513 0.64 0.08 -26.02
CA SER A 513 1.66 0.21 -27.06
C SER A 513 1.76 1.63 -27.62
N VAL A 514 2.99 2.13 -27.66
CA VAL A 514 3.38 3.34 -28.39
C VAL A 514 4.32 2.98 -29.53
N GLY A 515 3.99 3.38 -30.75
CA GLY A 515 4.78 3.09 -31.93
C GLY A 515 6.07 3.90 -32.01
N GLU A 516 7.06 3.36 -32.75
CA GLU A 516 8.36 4.01 -32.95
C GLU A 516 8.22 5.45 -33.48
N GLY A 517 8.97 6.37 -32.86
CA GLY A 517 9.01 7.77 -33.25
C GLY A 517 7.68 8.52 -33.08
N ALA A 518 6.75 8.03 -32.25
CA ALA A 518 5.44 8.66 -32.02
C ALA A 518 5.54 10.15 -31.69
N PHE A 519 6.60 10.59 -31.00
CA PHE A 519 6.83 11.97 -30.60
C PHE A 519 8.05 12.62 -31.28
N ASP A 520 8.59 12.01 -32.35
CA ASP A 520 9.79 12.52 -33.02
C ASP A 520 9.64 13.98 -33.46
N GLY A 521 10.55 14.86 -33.07
CA GLY A 521 10.56 16.26 -33.50
C GLY A 521 9.51 17.14 -32.82
N CYS A 522 8.87 16.68 -31.74
CA CYS A 522 8.04 17.51 -30.88
C CYS A 522 8.90 18.44 -30.00
N ASP A 523 9.63 19.36 -30.61
CA ASP A 523 10.68 20.15 -29.94
C ASP A 523 10.19 21.05 -28.78
N ASN A 524 8.89 21.38 -28.76
CA ASN A 524 8.27 22.21 -27.71
C ASN A 524 7.57 21.40 -26.62
N LEU A 525 7.51 20.06 -26.74
CA LEU A 525 6.96 19.19 -25.71
C LEU A 525 7.86 19.29 -24.48
N ALA A 526 7.38 19.93 -23.42
CA ALA A 526 8.15 20.26 -22.23
C ALA A 526 7.75 19.42 -21.02
N ARG A 527 6.55 18.81 -21.06
CA ARG A 527 6.05 17.94 -19.99
C ARG A 527 5.38 16.70 -20.56
N VAL A 528 5.76 15.53 -20.07
CA VAL A 528 5.06 14.27 -20.35
C VAL A 528 4.79 13.56 -19.03
N ILE A 529 3.51 13.29 -18.75
CA ILE A 529 3.11 12.46 -17.61
C ILE A 529 2.85 11.05 -18.14
N VAL A 530 3.65 10.08 -17.69
CA VAL A 530 3.49 8.68 -18.08
C VAL A 530 2.72 7.97 -16.96
N LEU A 531 1.48 7.55 -17.25
CA LEU A 531 0.67 6.73 -16.33
C LEU A 531 0.62 5.26 -16.75
N CYS A 532 0.91 4.96 -18.02
CA CYS A 532 1.03 3.60 -18.52
C CYS A 532 2.28 2.90 -17.99
N ASP A 533 2.32 1.58 -18.17
CA ASP A 533 3.55 0.82 -18.00
C ASP A 533 4.64 1.39 -18.93
N PRO A 534 5.80 1.83 -18.41
CA PRO A 534 6.90 2.32 -19.24
C PRO A 534 7.39 1.32 -20.30
N ALA A 535 7.14 0.02 -20.12
CA ALA A 535 7.42 -1.00 -21.12
C ALA A 535 6.62 -0.83 -22.43
N ALA A 536 5.48 -0.11 -22.39
CA ALA A 536 4.72 0.25 -23.58
C ALA A 536 5.42 1.31 -24.45
N LEU A 537 6.44 1.99 -23.92
CA LEU A 537 7.20 3.04 -24.61
C LEU A 537 8.44 2.46 -25.31
N PRO A 538 8.70 2.82 -26.57
CA PRO A 538 9.97 2.48 -27.22
C PRO A 538 11.14 3.20 -26.52
N ASP A 539 12.33 2.60 -26.54
CA ASP A 539 13.52 3.12 -25.82
C ASP A 539 13.82 4.58 -26.15
N ASN A 540 13.66 4.96 -27.42
CA ASN A 540 13.90 6.30 -27.94
C ASN A 540 12.64 7.17 -28.02
N ALA A 541 11.58 6.87 -27.25
CA ALA A 541 10.29 7.56 -27.31
C ALA A 541 10.40 9.10 -27.28
N PHE A 542 11.38 9.63 -26.55
CA PHE A 542 11.58 11.07 -26.35
C PHE A 542 12.91 11.61 -26.89
N ALA A 543 13.70 10.79 -27.62
CA ALA A 543 15.06 11.13 -28.03
C ALA A 543 15.17 12.43 -28.86
N ASN A 544 14.13 12.73 -29.65
CA ASN A 544 14.07 13.88 -30.56
C ASN A 544 13.12 14.98 -30.06
N CYS A 545 12.93 15.11 -28.74
CA CYS A 545 12.13 16.17 -28.11
C CYS A 545 13.06 17.18 -27.42
N ALA A 546 13.47 18.25 -28.11
CA ALA A 546 14.51 19.16 -27.61
C ALA A 546 14.24 19.75 -26.21
N ALA A 547 13.00 20.13 -25.90
CA ALA A 547 12.63 20.66 -24.58
C ALA A 547 12.68 19.59 -23.47
N LEU A 548 12.26 18.35 -23.73
CA LEU A 548 12.40 17.24 -22.76
C LEU A 548 13.87 16.88 -22.53
N CYS A 549 14.68 16.77 -23.57
CA CYS A 549 16.10 16.43 -23.40
C CYS A 549 16.89 17.52 -22.67
N ALA A 550 16.49 18.79 -22.83
CA ALA A 550 17.08 19.91 -22.09
C ALA A 550 16.61 19.97 -20.61
N ASN A 551 15.44 19.42 -20.31
CA ASN A 551 14.85 19.37 -18.99
C ASN A 551 14.21 17.99 -18.72
N PRO A 552 15.01 16.95 -18.41
CA PRO A 552 14.51 15.58 -18.22
C PRO A 552 13.48 15.45 -17.10
N ALA A 553 13.47 16.37 -16.13
CA ALA A 553 12.44 16.44 -15.08
C ALA A 553 11.02 16.73 -15.63
N GLY A 554 10.90 17.14 -16.89
CA GLY A 554 9.61 17.28 -17.57
C GLY A 554 8.94 15.93 -17.87
N VAL A 555 9.68 14.82 -17.87
CA VAL A 555 9.12 13.48 -18.00
C VAL A 555 8.94 12.88 -16.61
N VAL A 556 7.69 12.61 -16.23
CA VAL A 556 7.34 12.01 -14.94
C VAL A 556 6.88 10.58 -15.18
N LEU A 557 7.69 9.62 -14.73
CA LEU A 557 7.38 8.19 -14.78
C LEU A 557 6.45 7.78 -13.62
N PRO A 558 5.67 6.69 -13.74
CA PRO A 558 4.85 6.23 -12.63
C PRO A 558 5.73 5.81 -11.44
N ALA A 559 5.22 5.95 -10.22
CA ALA A 559 5.96 5.64 -8.98
C ALA A 559 6.51 4.19 -8.96
N GLY A 560 5.81 3.26 -9.61
CA GLY A 560 6.21 1.85 -9.73
C GLY A 560 7.13 1.51 -10.90
N ALA A 561 7.65 2.50 -11.65
CA ALA A 561 8.57 2.22 -12.77
C ALA A 561 9.84 1.51 -12.28
N SER A 562 10.28 0.46 -12.99
CA SER A 562 11.50 -0.28 -12.61
C SER A 562 12.78 0.55 -12.82
N ASP A 563 13.88 0.21 -12.15
CA ASP A 563 15.18 0.86 -12.42
C ASP A 563 15.65 0.62 -13.86
N ALA A 564 15.30 -0.53 -14.44
CA ALA A 564 15.57 -0.85 -15.84
C ALA A 564 14.82 0.09 -16.78
N ASP A 565 13.57 0.45 -16.49
CA ASP A 565 12.80 1.40 -17.31
C ASP A 565 13.36 2.81 -17.21
N VAL A 566 13.71 3.24 -16.00
CA VAL A 566 14.34 4.54 -15.78
C VAL A 566 15.65 4.61 -16.56
N ALA A 567 16.51 3.60 -16.47
CA ALA A 567 17.78 3.56 -17.18
C ALA A 567 17.58 3.55 -18.71
N ARG A 568 16.76 2.63 -19.22
CA ARG A 568 16.48 2.47 -20.65
C ARG A 568 15.95 3.76 -21.30
N LEU A 569 14.98 4.43 -20.67
CA LEU A 569 14.41 5.67 -21.19
C LEU A 569 15.37 6.86 -21.02
N SER A 570 16.16 6.91 -19.94
CA SER A 570 17.20 7.93 -19.75
C SER A 570 18.30 7.82 -20.82
N ASP A 571 18.76 6.59 -21.08
CA ASP A 571 19.75 6.29 -22.12
C ASP A 571 19.21 6.60 -23.52
N GLY A 572 17.94 6.26 -23.77
CA GLY A 572 17.26 6.58 -25.02
C GLY A 572 17.12 8.07 -25.28
N MET A 573 17.05 8.89 -24.22
CA MET A 573 17.11 10.36 -24.29
C MET A 573 18.55 10.90 -24.40
N GLY A 574 19.57 10.04 -24.26
CA GLY A 574 20.98 10.43 -24.30
C GLY A 574 21.41 11.26 -23.09
N LEU A 575 20.80 11.04 -21.93
CA LEU A 575 21.16 11.75 -20.70
C LEU A 575 22.57 11.34 -20.23
N PRO A 576 23.37 12.26 -19.67
CA PRO A 576 24.66 11.90 -19.09
C PRO A 576 24.47 11.00 -17.86
N PRO A 577 25.48 10.22 -17.42
CA PRO A 577 25.36 9.32 -16.26
C PRO A 577 24.97 10.02 -14.94
N THR A 578 25.17 11.34 -14.88
CA THR A 578 24.76 12.18 -13.74
C THR A 578 23.30 12.63 -13.79
N GLN A 579 22.58 12.31 -14.87
CA GLN A 579 21.18 12.64 -15.06
C GLN A 579 20.34 11.42 -15.43
N ARG A 580 19.26 11.19 -14.69
CA ARG A 580 18.23 10.20 -15.04
C ARG A 580 16.83 10.80 -14.99
N LEU A 581 15.89 10.14 -15.66
CA LEU A 581 14.46 10.37 -15.47
C LEU A 581 14.05 10.05 -14.02
N LEU A 582 13.04 10.77 -13.54
CA LEU A 582 12.53 10.62 -12.18
C LEU A 582 11.13 9.98 -12.20
N ARG A 583 10.86 9.20 -11.17
CA ARG A 583 9.51 8.69 -10.87
C ARG A 583 8.68 9.74 -10.18
N ALA A 584 7.37 9.59 -10.24
CA ALA A 584 6.44 10.39 -9.44
C ALA A 584 6.81 10.27 -7.95
N GLY A 585 7.09 11.41 -7.31
CA GLY A 585 7.50 11.49 -5.90
C GLY A 585 9.02 11.46 -5.66
N GLU A 586 9.85 11.18 -6.67
CA GLU A 586 11.30 11.28 -6.53
C GLU A 586 11.78 12.74 -6.60
N GLU A 587 12.69 13.13 -5.69
CA GLU A 587 13.26 14.49 -5.67
C GLU A 587 14.40 14.69 -6.68
N ALA A 588 14.57 15.93 -7.14
CA ALA A 588 15.67 16.31 -8.03
C ALA A 588 17.07 16.15 -7.39
N ALA A 589 17.16 16.00 -6.07
CA ALA A 589 18.40 15.74 -5.35
C ALA A 589 18.99 14.33 -5.60
N VAL A 590 18.24 13.42 -6.23
CA VAL A 590 18.66 12.05 -6.58
C VAL A 590 19.67 12.03 -7.76
N GLN A 591 19.95 13.17 -8.38
CA GLN A 591 20.94 13.29 -9.45
C GLN A 591 22.39 13.26 -8.91
N LEU A 592 23.29 12.51 -9.56
CA LEU A 592 24.67 12.31 -9.07
C LEU A 592 25.52 13.59 -9.17
N VAL A 593 26.35 13.82 -8.15
CA VAL A 593 27.33 14.91 -8.08
C VAL A 593 28.57 14.58 -8.92
N ALA A 594 28.94 15.46 -9.86
CA ALA A 594 30.15 15.28 -10.66
C ALA A 594 31.43 15.67 -9.90
N MET A 595 32.54 14.96 -10.14
CA MET A 595 33.85 15.27 -9.57
C MET A 595 34.39 16.63 -10.09
N PRO A 596 34.68 17.63 -9.23
CA PRO A 596 35.08 18.97 -9.65
C PRO A 596 36.59 19.11 -9.91
N PHE A 597 37.38 18.06 -9.71
CA PHE A 597 38.85 18.11 -9.72
C PHE A 597 39.46 17.80 -11.09
N GLU A 598 40.57 18.46 -11.40
CA GLU A 598 41.41 18.15 -12.56
C GLU A 598 42.15 16.82 -12.33
N PRO A 599 42.12 15.87 -13.29
CA PRO A 599 42.72 14.56 -13.09
C PRO A 599 44.25 14.58 -13.22
N THR A 600 44.90 13.64 -12.53
CA THR A 600 46.30 13.28 -12.71
C THR A 600 46.54 12.78 -14.14
N ASP A 601 47.77 12.91 -14.65
CA ASP A 601 48.13 12.52 -16.03
C ASP A 601 47.67 11.06 -16.33
N PRO A 602 46.75 10.84 -17.29
CA PRO A 602 46.24 9.51 -17.63
C PRO A 602 47.33 8.52 -18.03
N ALA A 603 48.51 8.98 -18.48
CA ALA A 603 49.63 8.11 -18.84
C ALA A 603 50.27 7.37 -17.64
N LEU A 604 49.89 7.72 -16.40
CA LEU A 604 50.38 7.06 -15.19
C LEU A 604 49.57 5.82 -14.78
N PHE A 605 48.50 5.51 -15.50
CA PHE A 605 47.58 4.41 -15.19
C PHE A 605 47.55 3.38 -16.32
N GLU A 606 47.43 2.11 -15.96
CA GLU A 606 47.05 1.04 -16.87
C GLU A 606 45.58 0.68 -16.66
N ILE A 607 44.84 0.57 -17.77
CA ILE A 607 43.41 0.27 -17.76
C ILE A 607 43.14 -0.97 -18.61
N ASP A 608 42.31 -1.87 -18.09
CA ASP A 608 41.74 -2.97 -18.84
C ASP A 608 40.67 -2.42 -19.81
N ALA A 609 40.85 -2.69 -21.10
CA ALA A 609 40.01 -2.10 -22.15
C ALA A 609 38.60 -2.67 -22.23
N GLU A 610 38.35 -3.85 -21.65
CA GLU A 610 37.05 -4.52 -21.69
C GLU A 610 36.19 -4.13 -20.49
N THR A 611 36.80 -4.08 -19.32
CA THR A 611 36.13 -3.82 -18.04
C THR A 611 36.18 -2.34 -17.64
N GLY A 612 37.13 -1.57 -18.15
CA GLY A 612 37.40 -0.21 -17.70
C GLY A 612 38.03 -0.16 -16.29
N ALA A 613 38.56 -1.28 -15.79
CA ALA A 613 39.22 -1.36 -14.50
C ALA A 613 40.66 -0.85 -14.57
N ILE A 614 41.08 -0.02 -13.62
CA ILE A 614 42.50 0.31 -13.46
C ILE A 614 43.21 -0.92 -12.88
N THR A 615 44.23 -1.41 -13.58
CA THR A 615 44.99 -2.61 -13.20
C THR A 615 46.32 -2.29 -12.54
N ASP A 616 46.90 -1.12 -12.82
CA ASP A 616 48.17 -0.69 -12.24
C ASP A 616 48.31 0.85 -12.25
N TYR A 617 49.07 1.39 -11.29
CA TYR A 617 49.43 2.80 -11.16
C TYR A 617 50.94 2.93 -11.04
N TYR A 618 51.53 3.64 -12.00
CA TYR A 618 52.97 3.79 -12.16
C TYR A 618 53.52 5.15 -11.75
N GLY A 619 52.66 6.04 -11.27
CA GLY A 619 53.05 7.39 -10.86
C GLY A 619 53.83 7.44 -9.55
N ALA A 620 54.42 8.62 -9.33
CA ALA A 620 55.11 8.97 -8.08
C ALA A 620 54.39 10.10 -7.33
N ASP A 621 53.21 10.51 -7.79
CA ASP A 621 52.44 11.59 -7.19
C ASP A 621 51.86 11.13 -5.84
N ALA A 622 51.92 12.02 -4.86
CA ALA A 622 51.36 11.79 -3.54
C ALA A 622 49.84 12.01 -3.48
N ASP A 623 49.32 12.88 -4.35
CA ASP A 623 47.88 13.13 -4.49
C ASP A 623 47.44 12.72 -5.89
N VAL A 624 46.50 11.78 -5.95
CA VAL A 624 46.09 11.13 -7.19
C VAL A 624 44.62 11.42 -7.45
N VAL A 625 44.30 12.08 -8.56
CA VAL A 625 42.92 12.24 -9.03
C VAL A 625 42.75 11.37 -10.26
N VAL A 626 41.94 10.33 -10.15
CA VAL A 626 41.75 9.35 -11.22
C VAL A 626 40.94 9.99 -12.37
N PRO A 627 41.42 9.92 -13.63
CA PRO A 627 40.68 10.45 -14.78
C PRO A 627 39.40 9.66 -15.04
N ARG A 628 38.38 10.32 -15.60
CA ARG A 628 37.14 9.68 -16.08
C ARG A 628 37.37 8.76 -17.27
N GLU A 629 38.40 9.03 -18.06
CA GLU A 629 38.72 8.31 -19.27
C GLU A 629 40.24 8.20 -19.44
N ILE A 630 40.73 7.00 -19.78
CA ILE A 630 42.12 6.73 -20.10
C ILE A 630 42.16 6.18 -21.52
N GLY A 631 42.72 6.95 -22.45
CA GLY A 631 42.92 6.49 -23.83
C GLY A 631 41.65 6.15 -24.62
N GLY A 632 40.50 6.79 -24.34
CA GLY A 632 39.21 6.48 -24.98
C GLY A 632 38.33 5.50 -24.20
N VAL A 633 38.81 4.94 -23.10
CA VAL A 633 38.09 3.98 -22.26
C VAL A 633 37.67 4.64 -20.96
N THR A 634 36.37 4.61 -20.65
CA THR A 634 35.83 5.12 -19.39
C THR A 634 36.33 4.30 -18.22
N VAL A 635 36.81 4.97 -17.16
CA VAL A 635 37.23 4.31 -15.92
C VAL A 635 35.99 3.91 -15.14
N ARG A 636 35.81 2.60 -14.90
CA ARG A 636 34.64 2.03 -14.22
C ARG A 636 34.98 1.36 -12.90
N ALA A 637 36.21 0.87 -12.74
CA ALA A 637 36.60 0.10 -11.57
C ALA A 637 38.05 0.33 -11.14
N ILE A 638 38.36 -0.01 -9.89
CA ILE A 638 39.73 -0.09 -9.35
C ILE A 638 40.05 -1.56 -9.03
N GLY A 639 41.09 -2.13 -9.63
CA GLY A 639 41.45 -3.55 -9.46
C GLY A 639 42.21 -3.89 -8.17
N TYR A 640 42.22 -5.19 -7.82
CA TYR A 640 42.74 -5.80 -6.57
C TYR A 640 44.19 -5.43 -6.18
N ASN A 641 45.02 -5.00 -7.16
CA ASN A 641 46.40 -4.58 -6.96
C ASN A 641 46.76 -3.28 -7.70
N ALA A 642 45.76 -2.49 -8.10
CA ALA A 642 45.96 -1.29 -8.90
C ALA A 642 46.98 -0.32 -8.30
N PHE A 643 47.11 -0.28 -6.97
CA PHE A 643 48.05 0.58 -6.26
C PHE A 643 49.16 -0.20 -5.54
N GLY A 644 49.54 -1.39 -6.05
CA GLY A 644 50.53 -2.27 -5.43
C GLY A 644 51.89 -1.59 -5.13
N ARG A 645 52.31 -0.61 -5.95
CA ARG A 645 53.57 0.15 -5.73
C ARG A 645 53.52 1.12 -4.54
N CYS A 646 52.31 1.43 -4.06
CA CYS A 646 52.08 2.28 -2.91
C CYS A 646 52.03 1.51 -1.59
N ARG A 647 52.12 0.17 -1.63
CA ARG A 647 52.14 -0.69 -0.44
C ARG A 647 53.46 -0.56 0.29
N ASP A 648 53.40 -0.14 1.55
CA ASP A 648 54.53 -0.03 2.47
C ASP A 648 54.43 -1.18 3.48
N TYR A 649 55.49 -2.00 3.60
CA TYR A 649 55.53 -3.15 4.50
C TYR A 649 56.47 -2.94 5.70
N THR A 650 57.03 -1.73 5.87
CA THR A 650 58.13 -1.43 6.81
C THR A 650 57.86 -1.84 8.26
N ASP A 651 56.60 -1.81 8.69
CA ASP A 651 56.16 -2.17 10.05
C ASP A 651 55.22 -3.38 10.07
N THR A 652 55.50 -4.38 9.22
CA THR A 652 54.72 -5.62 9.11
C THR A 652 55.63 -6.83 9.14
N GLU A 653 55.07 -8.00 9.48
CA GLU A 653 55.79 -9.29 9.39
C GLU A 653 55.90 -9.80 7.94
N VAL A 654 55.36 -9.05 6.96
CA VAL A 654 55.35 -9.41 5.55
C VAL A 654 56.75 -9.25 4.95
N VAL A 655 57.35 -10.36 4.52
CA VAL A 655 58.63 -10.37 3.82
C VAL A 655 58.40 -9.91 2.37
N THR A 656 58.98 -8.78 1.99
CA THR A 656 58.88 -8.20 0.64
C THR A 656 60.24 -8.01 -0.02
N ASN A 657 60.29 -8.17 -1.35
CA ASN A 657 61.47 -7.88 -2.18
C ASN A 657 61.48 -6.42 -2.69
N GLN A 658 60.45 -5.64 -2.38
CA GLN A 658 60.34 -4.25 -2.82
C GLN A 658 61.25 -3.35 -1.97
N THR A 659 62.10 -2.57 -2.64
CA THR A 659 63.14 -1.74 -2.00
C THR A 659 62.77 -0.26 -1.91
N SER A 660 61.60 0.15 -2.45
CA SER A 660 61.08 1.53 -2.44
C SER A 660 59.58 1.57 -2.77
N TRP A 661 58.82 2.48 -2.17
CA TRP A 661 57.36 2.62 -2.32
C TRP A 661 56.95 4.04 -2.76
N THR A 662 55.87 4.15 -3.52
CA THR A 662 55.23 5.44 -3.84
C THR A 662 54.44 5.93 -2.63
N HIS A 663 54.65 7.18 -2.23
CA HIS A 663 54.05 7.78 -1.05
C HIS A 663 52.65 8.31 -1.38
N LEU A 664 51.67 7.41 -1.52
CA LEU A 664 50.27 7.80 -1.78
C LEU A 664 49.65 8.39 -0.51
N ARG A 665 49.29 9.67 -0.57
CA ARG A 665 48.67 10.43 0.51
C ARG A 665 47.17 10.63 0.29
N SER A 666 46.74 11.01 -0.91
CA SER A 666 45.32 11.17 -1.21
C SER A 666 44.94 10.55 -2.53
N ILE A 667 43.72 10.02 -2.61
CA ILE A 667 43.14 9.54 -3.86
C ILE A 667 41.69 10.00 -4.03
N VAL A 668 41.37 10.49 -5.22
CA VAL A 668 40.03 10.91 -5.63
C VAL A 668 39.58 10.11 -6.84
N LEU A 669 38.45 9.41 -6.73
CA LEU A 669 37.83 8.62 -7.80
C LEU A 669 36.66 9.40 -8.45
N PRO A 670 36.51 9.37 -9.78
CA PRO A 670 35.46 10.09 -10.49
C PRO A 670 34.09 9.42 -10.37
N GLU A 671 33.02 10.15 -10.71
CA GLU A 671 31.63 9.68 -10.73
C GLU A 671 31.33 8.53 -11.71
N THR A 672 32.33 8.14 -12.50
CA THR A 672 32.25 7.03 -13.46
C THR A 672 32.63 5.68 -12.86
N VAL A 673 33.27 5.68 -11.68
CA VAL A 673 33.64 4.46 -10.96
C VAL A 673 32.43 3.87 -10.24
N THR A 674 32.13 2.61 -10.49
CA THR A 674 31.03 1.88 -9.84
C THR A 674 31.52 0.73 -8.97
N GLU A 675 32.79 0.35 -9.10
CA GLU A 675 33.34 -0.84 -8.44
C GLU A 675 34.75 -0.59 -7.87
N ILE A 676 35.01 -1.11 -6.68
CA ILE A 676 36.31 -1.11 -6.01
C ILE A 676 36.59 -2.55 -5.59
N ALA A 677 37.59 -3.18 -6.19
CA ALA A 677 37.94 -4.55 -5.86
C ALA A 677 38.56 -4.67 -4.45
N ASP A 678 38.47 -5.87 -3.88
CA ASP A 678 39.07 -6.21 -2.59
C ASP A 678 40.54 -5.78 -2.50
N SER A 679 40.96 -5.33 -1.32
CA SER A 679 42.37 -5.04 -1.00
C SER A 679 43.07 -4.02 -1.92
N ALA A 680 42.32 -3.27 -2.74
CA ALA A 680 42.85 -2.35 -3.76
C ALA A 680 43.86 -1.34 -3.19
N PHE A 681 43.67 -0.89 -1.94
CA PHE A 681 44.55 0.06 -1.24
C PHE A 681 45.21 -0.53 0.02
N SER A 682 45.11 -1.86 0.24
CA SER A 682 45.72 -2.52 1.39
C SER A 682 47.21 -2.19 1.49
N TYR A 683 47.73 -2.03 2.70
CA TYR A 683 49.12 -1.67 3.02
C TYR A 683 49.58 -0.30 2.49
N CYS A 684 48.69 0.54 1.96
CA CYS A 684 49.04 1.94 1.64
C CYS A 684 49.13 2.76 2.93
N GLN A 685 50.13 2.48 3.77
CA GLN A 685 50.20 2.96 5.16
C GLN A 685 50.21 4.49 5.29
N GLN A 686 50.54 5.21 4.22
CA GLN A 686 50.63 6.68 4.16
C GLN A 686 49.39 7.35 3.58
N LEU A 687 48.40 6.58 3.12
CA LEU A 687 47.15 7.12 2.61
C LEU A 687 46.43 7.83 3.75
N GLU A 688 46.15 9.12 3.61
CA GLU A 688 45.48 9.98 4.58
C GLU A 688 44.02 10.25 4.20
N THR A 689 43.70 10.35 2.91
CA THR A 689 42.36 10.74 2.42
C THR A 689 41.94 9.96 1.19
N PHE A 690 40.72 9.40 1.23
CA PHE A 690 40.05 8.75 0.12
C PHE A 690 38.74 9.47 -0.19
N VAL A 691 38.52 9.83 -1.47
CA VAL A 691 37.28 10.45 -1.94
C VAL A 691 36.77 9.70 -3.16
N CYS A 692 35.51 9.29 -3.17
CA CYS A 692 34.87 8.65 -4.32
C CYS A 692 33.61 9.43 -4.72
N TYR A 693 33.61 9.96 -5.94
CA TYR A 693 32.41 10.51 -6.56
C TYR A 693 31.57 9.43 -7.25
N GLY A 694 32.11 8.22 -7.43
CA GLY A 694 31.39 7.09 -7.97
C GLY A 694 30.26 6.61 -7.05
N PRO A 695 29.08 6.19 -7.58
CA PRO A 695 28.08 5.45 -6.83
C PRO A 695 28.56 4.00 -6.65
N ALA A 696 29.56 3.80 -5.81
CA ALA A 696 30.22 2.50 -5.65
C ALA A 696 29.28 1.48 -5.00
N VAL A 697 29.25 0.25 -5.52
CA VAL A 697 28.41 -0.82 -4.95
C VAL A 697 28.91 -1.22 -3.54
N SER A 698 30.23 -1.22 -3.35
CA SER A 698 30.90 -1.78 -2.17
C SER A 698 32.25 -1.08 -1.96
N THR A 699 32.77 -1.11 -0.73
CA THR A 699 34.12 -0.65 -0.42
C THR A 699 35.21 -1.65 -0.84
N GLY A 700 34.87 -2.92 -1.02
CA GLY A 700 35.77 -4.06 -1.19
C GLY A 700 36.32 -4.60 0.14
N LYS A 701 36.48 -5.93 0.25
CA LYS A 701 37.00 -6.60 1.45
C LYS A 701 38.46 -6.20 1.70
N GLY A 702 38.76 -5.75 2.92
CA GLY A 702 40.12 -5.40 3.30
C GLY A 702 40.73 -4.23 2.53
N THR A 703 39.91 -3.42 1.84
CA THR A 703 40.39 -2.39 0.91
C THR A 703 41.38 -1.41 1.54
N PHE A 704 41.19 -1.04 2.81
CA PHE A 704 42.10 -0.15 3.56
C PHE A 704 42.83 -0.86 4.70
N LEU A 705 43.01 -2.18 4.61
CA LEU A 705 43.79 -2.96 5.58
C LEU A 705 45.17 -2.33 5.77
N LEU A 706 45.56 -2.06 7.03
CA LEU A 706 46.84 -1.47 7.42
C LEU A 706 47.13 -0.08 6.81
N CYS A 707 46.12 0.67 6.38
CA CYS A 707 46.27 2.08 6.00
C CYS A 707 46.41 2.97 7.24
N ARG A 708 47.56 2.90 7.92
CA ARG A 708 47.74 3.46 9.27
C ARG A 708 47.59 4.98 9.38
N SER A 709 47.80 5.70 8.28
CA SER A 709 47.67 7.17 8.21
C SER A 709 46.27 7.63 7.77
N LEU A 710 45.36 6.71 7.44
CA LEU A 710 44.05 7.03 6.86
C LEU A 710 43.20 7.74 7.89
N ARG A 711 42.65 8.90 7.51
CA ARG A 711 41.81 9.75 8.36
C ARG A 711 40.40 9.91 7.82
N GLU A 712 40.29 10.15 6.52
CA GLU A 712 39.06 10.61 5.87
C GLU A 712 38.69 9.69 4.72
N VAL A 713 37.46 9.14 4.74
CA VAL A 713 36.90 8.33 3.65
C VAL A 713 35.52 8.89 3.28
N ILE A 714 35.38 9.40 2.07
CA ILE A 714 34.23 10.21 1.64
C ILE A 714 33.65 9.63 0.35
N PHE A 715 32.41 9.11 0.40
CA PHE A 715 31.63 8.71 -0.76
C PHE A 715 30.59 9.78 -1.08
N VAL A 716 30.86 10.64 -2.08
CA VAL A 716 30.04 11.82 -2.39
C VAL A 716 28.65 11.44 -2.89
N ASN A 717 28.59 10.39 -3.72
CA ASN A 717 27.34 9.87 -4.29
C ASN A 717 26.86 8.57 -3.62
N GLY A 718 27.39 8.26 -2.44
CA GLY A 718 27.03 7.05 -1.69
C GLY A 718 27.88 5.83 -2.02
N VAL A 719 27.82 4.88 -1.10
CA VAL A 719 28.34 3.53 -1.27
C VAL A 719 27.32 2.52 -0.76
N GLY A 720 27.15 1.40 -1.47
CA GLY A 720 26.13 0.41 -1.11
C GLY A 720 26.45 -0.34 0.18
N MET A 721 27.71 -0.65 0.47
CA MET A 721 28.11 -1.36 1.69
C MET A 721 29.53 -1.04 2.14
N ILE A 722 29.80 -1.23 3.44
CA ILE A 722 31.15 -1.35 3.98
C ILE A 722 31.42 -2.84 4.20
N ASP A 723 32.48 -3.36 3.59
CA ASP A 723 32.76 -4.80 3.56
C ASP A 723 33.58 -5.26 4.76
N ASN A 724 33.73 -6.58 4.87
CA ASN A 724 34.48 -7.19 5.95
C ASN A 724 35.94 -6.70 5.94
N TYR A 725 36.47 -6.38 7.12
CA TYR A 725 37.85 -5.91 7.32
C TYR A 725 38.23 -4.63 6.54
N ALA A 726 37.27 -3.89 5.98
CA ALA A 726 37.54 -2.74 5.11
C ALA A 726 38.50 -1.72 5.75
N PHE A 727 38.38 -1.47 7.06
CA PHE A 727 39.20 -0.54 7.86
C PHE A 727 39.90 -1.26 9.02
N ASN A 728 40.52 -2.41 8.73
CA ASN A 728 41.31 -3.15 9.71
C ASN A 728 42.71 -2.52 9.87
N ASP A 729 43.13 -2.25 11.12
CA ASP A 729 44.37 -1.59 11.50
C ASP A 729 44.55 -0.17 10.92
N THR A 730 43.53 0.67 11.08
CA THR A 730 43.52 2.09 10.68
C THR A 730 43.46 3.03 11.91
N PRO A 731 44.51 3.11 12.75
CA PRO A 731 44.48 3.83 14.03
C PRO A 731 44.35 5.36 13.91
N SER A 732 44.58 5.94 12.72
CA SER A 732 44.38 7.37 12.47
C SER A 732 42.99 7.71 11.91
N PHE A 733 42.10 6.73 11.75
CA PHE A 733 40.83 6.92 11.05
C PHE A 733 39.87 7.79 11.86
N GLU A 734 39.39 8.88 11.28
CA GLU A 734 38.62 9.92 11.97
C GLU A 734 37.16 9.99 11.46
N THR A 735 36.96 9.99 10.14
CA THR A 735 35.66 10.29 9.54
C THR A 735 35.34 9.39 8.35
N PHE A 736 34.10 8.91 8.31
CA PHE A 736 33.45 8.28 7.16
C PHE A 736 32.23 9.11 6.75
N TYR A 737 32.03 9.33 5.45
CA TYR A 737 30.86 10.01 4.90
C TYR A 737 30.23 9.22 3.74
N SER A 738 28.89 9.06 3.80
CA SER A 738 28.03 8.61 2.71
C SER A 738 26.65 9.30 2.86
N PRO A 739 26.02 9.83 1.79
CA PRO A 739 24.72 10.50 1.85
C PRO A 739 23.51 9.58 2.04
N ALA A 740 23.67 8.27 1.85
CA ALA A 740 22.60 7.28 1.90
C ALA A 740 22.95 6.12 2.86
N PRO A 741 21.92 5.48 3.48
CA PRO A 741 22.12 4.34 4.36
C PRO A 741 22.75 3.16 3.61
N LEU A 742 23.59 2.41 4.32
CA LEU A 742 24.26 1.24 3.79
C LEU A 742 23.31 0.05 3.74
N SER A 743 23.47 -0.83 2.76
CA SER A 743 22.85 -2.15 2.78
C SER A 743 23.50 -3.07 3.82
N TRP A 744 24.82 -2.94 4.04
CA TRP A 744 25.57 -3.81 4.94
C TRP A 744 26.77 -3.09 5.57
N LEU A 745 26.99 -3.33 6.86
CA LEU A 745 28.20 -3.00 7.60
C LEU A 745 28.94 -4.30 7.99
N GLY A 746 30.11 -4.50 7.41
CA GLY A 746 30.93 -5.71 7.44
C GLY A 746 31.28 -6.28 8.81
N GLU A 747 31.47 -7.60 8.85
CA GLU A 747 32.15 -8.25 9.97
C GLU A 747 33.55 -7.68 10.12
N ARG A 748 33.88 -7.27 11.35
CA ARG A 748 35.20 -6.69 11.67
C ARG A 748 35.58 -5.56 10.71
N ALA A 749 34.59 -4.81 10.20
CA ALA A 749 34.80 -3.70 9.28
C ALA A 749 35.77 -2.67 9.87
N PHE A 750 35.67 -2.40 11.17
CA PHE A 750 36.57 -1.53 11.92
C PHE A 750 37.29 -2.34 13.00
N VAL A 751 38.56 -2.65 12.77
CA VAL A 751 39.42 -3.30 13.76
C VAL A 751 40.59 -2.38 14.08
N ASN A 752 40.84 -2.10 15.36
CA ASN A 752 41.92 -1.18 15.78
C ASN A 752 41.85 0.18 15.05
N SER A 753 40.63 0.63 14.82
CA SER A 753 40.34 1.87 14.09
C SER A 753 40.37 3.08 15.03
N GLY A 754 40.84 4.22 14.52
CA GLY A 754 40.98 5.47 15.24
C GLY A 754 39.67 6.20 15.58
N LEU A 755 38.53 5.68 15.12
CA LEU A 755 37.22 6.33 15.21
C LEU A 755 36.90 6.72 16.65
N SER A 756 36.53 7.99 16.83
CA SER A 756 36.05 8.48 18.12
C SER A 756 34.54 8.30 18.29
N ALA A 757 33.79 8.26 17.20
CA ALA A 757 32.35 8.02 17.20
C ALA A 757 31.82 7.73 15.80
N PHE A 758 30.71 7.00 15.68
CA PHE A 758 30.15 6.56 14.39
C PHE A 758 28.61 6.53 14.38
N VAL A 759 28.00 6.91 13.25
CA VAL A 759 26.55 6.76 13.02
C VAL A 759 26.34 5.47 12.22
N VAL A 760 25.74 4.47 12.86
CA VAL A 760 25.40 3.17 12.29
C VAL A 760 24.08 3.31 11.53
N ASP A 761 24.21 3.72 10.27
CA ASP A 761 23.10 3.88 9.32
C ASP A 761 23.19 2.80 8.24
N ALA A 762 22.78 1.58 8.58
CA ALA A 762 22.93 0.40 7.72
C ALA A 762 21.81 -0.62 7.94
N ASN A 763 21.27 -1.26 6.89
CA ASN A 763 20.22 -2.28 7.03
C ASN A 763 20.67 -3.46 7.90
N THR A 764 21.88 -3.97 7.69
CA THR A 764 22.44 -5.09 8.45
C THR A 764 23.83 -4.77 9.00
N VAL A 765 24.07 -5.13 10.26
CA VAL A 765 25.36 -4.96 10.94
C VAL A 765 25.96 -6.32 11.29
N GLY A 766 27.13 -6.62 10.71
CA GLY A 766 27.86 -7.87 10.87
C GLY A 766 28.51 -8.06 12.24
N ASN A 767 29.03 -9.27 12.47
CA ASN A 767 29.66 -9.66 13.74
C ASN A 767 30.85 -8.76 14.06
N CYS A 768 30.98 -8.32 15.32
CA CYS A 768 32.17 -7.58 15.77
C CYS A 768 32.57 -6.42 14.83
N ALA A 769 31.59 -5.76 14.20
CA ALA A 769 31.80 -4.68 13.24
C ALA A 769 32.78 -3.62 13.76
N PHE A 770 32.75 -3.36 15.07
CA PHE A 770 33.74 -2.57 15.79
C PHE A 770 34.51 -3.46 16.77
N THR A 771 35.80 -3.66 16.53
CA THR A 771 36.68 -4.47 17.38
C THR A 771 37.95 -3.72 17.76
N TYR A 772 38.34 -3.72 19.04
CA TYR A 772 39.57 -3.06 19.51
C TYR A 772 39.67 -1.56 19.18
N CYS A 773 38.54 -0.86 18.99
CA CYS A 773 38.53 0.58 18.74
C CYS A 773 38.74 1.35 20.05
N GLU A 774 40.00 1.62 20.41
CA GLU A 774 40.32 2.26 21.69
C GLU A 774 39.79 3.69 21.80
N ASN A 775 39.62 4.42 20.71
CA ASN A 775 39.14 5.81 20.76
C ASN A 775 37.61 5.93 20.74
N LEU A 776 36.89 4.84 20.44
CA LEU A 776 35.45 4.88 20.18
C LEU A 776 34.68 5.17 21.47
N ALA A 777 34.09 6.37 21.53
CA ALA A 777 33.37 6.91 22.66
C ALA A 777 31.85 6.92 22.47
N GLU A 778 31.36 7.04 21.23
CA GLU A 778 29.94 7.20 20.93
C GLU A 778 29.50 6.41 19.69
N LEU A 779 28.37 5.71 19.80
CA LEU A 779 27.69 5.05 18.66
C LEU A 779 26.23 5.50 18.58
N HIS A 780 25.76 5.75 17.37
CA HIS A 780 24.38 6.14 17.10
C HIS A 780 23.74 5.18 16.08
N PHE A 781 22.78 4.36 16.48
CA PHE A 781 22.01 3.49 15.61
C PHE A 781 20.75 4.21 15.12
N THR A 782 20.51 4.19 13.81
CA THR A 782 19.37 4.84 13.16
C THR A 782 18.19 3.87 12.99
N GLU A 783 17.05 4.40 12.52
CA GLU A 783 15.88 3.63 12.12
C GLU A 783 16.11 2.67 10.94
N ASN A 784 17.18 2.87 10.16
CA ASN A 784 17.47 2.02 9.01
C ASN A 784 18.06 0.67 9.40
N VAL A 785 18.50 0.48 10.66
CA VAL A 785 19.07 -0.79 11.11
C VAL A 785 17.97 -1.81 11.38
N LYS A 786 17.92 -2.85 10.53
CA LYS A 786 16.90 -3.91 10.52
C LYS A 786 17.43 -5.26 10.99
N ALA A 787 18.75 -5.42 11.11
CA ALA A 787 19.37 -6.62 11.66
C ALA A 787 20.74 -6.30 12.28
N VAL A 788 21.01 -6.89 13.43
CA VAL A 788 22.32 -6.84 14.10
C VAL A 788 22.76 -8.26 14.45
N ASN A 789 23.99 -8.60 14.08
CA ASN A 789 24.57 -9.91 14.39
C ASN A 789 25.28 -9.91 15.76
N TYR A 790 25.89 -11.03 16.13
CA TYR A 790 26.47 -11.24 17.46
C TYR A 790 27.60 -10.25 17.76
N ALA A 791 27.57 -9.65 18.96
CA ALA A 791 28.61 -8.78 19.51
C ALA A 791 29.11 -7.70 18.53
N VAL A 792 28.19 -6.91 17.96
CA VAL A 792 28.48 -5.75 17.07
C VAL A 792 29.68 -4.91 17.53
N VAL A 793 29.80 -4.70 18.85
CA VAL A 793 30.96 -4.04 19.46
C VAL A 793 31.71 -5.04 20.34
N SER A 794 33.02 -5.14 20.14
CA SER A 794 33.89 -6.04 20.90
C SER A 794 35.19 -5.33 21.33
N ASP A 795 35.51 -5.39 22.63
CA ASP A 795 36.75 -4.86 23.21
C ASP A 795 37.03 -3.37 22.87
N CYS A 796 35.99 -2.53 22.92
CA CYS A 796 36.07 -1.07 22.80
C CYS A 796 35.94 -0.43 24.20
N PRO A 797 37.04 -0.29 24.96
CA PRO A 797 36.98 -0.01 26.39
C PRO A 797 36.54 1.41 26.76
N ASN A 798 36.60 2.36 25.82
CA ASN A 798 36.28 3.77 26.05
C ASN A 798 34.89 4.19 25.55
N LEU A 799 34.05 3.23 25.15
CA LEU A 799 32.67 3.50 24.74
C LEU A 799 31.87 4.01 25.95
N ILE A 800 31.32 5.22 25.84
CA ILE A 800 30.60 5.90 26.94
C ILE A 800 29.15 6.22 26.58
N THR A 801 28.79 6.28 25.30
CA THR A 801 27.44 6.66 24.87
C THR A 801 26.98 5.78 23.71
N VAL A 802 25.76 5.26 23.80
CA VAL A 802 25.07 4.56 22.73
C VAL A 802 23.68 5.15 22.59
N CYS A 803 23.29 5.47 21.36
CA CYS A 803 21.96 5.96 21.05
C CYS A 803 21.19 4.99 20.13
N TYR A 804 19.90 4.84 20.40
CA TYR A 804 18.93 4.14 19.57
C TYR A 804 17.81 5.08 19.10
N GLU A 805 18.06 5.91 18.10
CA GLU A 805 17.05 6.83 17.54
C GLU A 805 16.30 6.14 16.41
N GLY A 806 15.04 5.75 16.65
CA GLY A 806 14.21 5.03 15.69
C GLY A 806 14.61 3.56 15.46
N PHE A 807 15.71 3.10 16.05
CA PHE A 807 16.15 1.70 16.00
C PHE A 807 15.15 0.76 16.70
N ASP A 808 14.81 -0.36 16.04
CA ASP A 808 13.99 -1.40 16.65
C ASP A 808 14.80 -2.23 17.66
N LEU A 809 14.55 -1.94 18.94
CA LEU A 809 15.16 -2.62 20.08
C LEU A 809 14.77 -4.10 20.18
N SER A 810 13.84 -4.60 19.34
CA SER A 810 13.51 -6.01 19.26
C SER A 810 14.69 -6.88 18.81
N PHE A 811 15.62 -6.31 18.04
CA PHE A 811 16.83 -6.99 17.58
C PHE A 811 17.91 -7.14 18.67
N ILE A 812 17.72 -6.56 19.85
CA ILE A 812 18.60 -6.78 21.01
C ILE A 812 18.12 -8.01 21.77
N TYR A 813 18.74 -9.16 21.49
CA TYR A 813 18.48 -10.43 22.17
C TYR A 813 19.03 -10.47 23.61
N SER A 814 18.78 -11.57 24.34
CA SER A 814 19.15 -11.72 25.77
C SER A 814 20.63 -11.56 26.07
N ASP A 815 21.50 -11.74 25.07
CA ASP A 815 22.94 -11.71 25.21
C ASP A 815 23.56 -10.34 24.94
N GLY A 816 22.80 -9.33 24.51
CA GLY A 816 23.31 -7.98 24.22
C GLY A 816 24.17 -7.89 22.94
N ILE A 817 24.58 -6.67 22.56
CA ILE A 817 25.35 -6.41 21.32
C ILE A 817 26.72 -5.76 21.57
N ILE A 818 27.05 -5.46 22.84
CA ILE A 818 28.29 -4.79 23.25
C ILE A 818 29.07 -5.66 24.24
N ALA A 819 30.25 -6.12 23.83
CA ALA A 819 31.21 -6.85 24.64
C ALA A 819 32.48 -6.02 24.90
N GLY A 820 33.11 -6.19 26.08
CA GLY A 820 34.42 -5.59 26.39
C GLY A 820 34.45 -4.09 26.70
N ALA A 821 33.29 -3.42 26.85
CA ALA A 821 33.21 -2.05 27.33
C ALA A 821 33.63 -1.93 28.81
N ARG A 822 34.10 -0.75 29.25
CA ARG A 822 34.49 -0.49 30.65
C ARG A 822 33.83 0.77 31.20
N GLY A 823 33.55 0.79 32.51
CA GLY A 823 33.01 1.97 33.18
C GLY A 823 31.48 2.08 33.07
N GLU A 824 30.97 3.28 32.86
CA GLU A 824 29.52 3.53 32.73
C GLU A 824 29.18 3.89 31.28
N VAL A 825 28.23 3.17 30.67
CA VAL A 825 27.74 3.42 29.31
C VAL A 825 26.34 4.02 29.42
N ALA A 826 26.19 5.26 28.95
CA ALA A 826 24.89 5.91 28.85
C ALA A 826 24.18 5.44 27.58
N ILE A 827 22.97 4.89 27.75
CA ILE A 827 22.10 4.44 26.66
C ILE A 827 20.96 5.46 26.52
N LEU A 828 20.95 6.16 25.39
CA LEU A 828 19.95 7.16 25.06
C LEU A 828 18.85 6.54 24.21
N VAL A 829 17.60 6.74 24.63
CA VAL A 829 16.39 6.26 23.94
C VAL A 829 15.40 7.41 23.73
N PRO A 830 14.49 7.33 22.75
CA PRO A 830 13.51 8.37 22.45
C PRO A 830 12.61 8.73 23.65
N GLU A 831 12.19 10.00 23.74
CA GLU A 831 11.25 10.44 24.77
C GLU A 831 9.93 9.66 24.69
N GLY A 832 9.43 9.20 25.84
CA GLY A 832 8.13 8.51 25.91
C GLY A 832 8.12 7.05 25.43
N ILE A 833 9.28 6.43 25.21
CA ILE A 833 9.39 5.00 24.90
C ILE A 833 8.86 4.12 26.05
N ASP A 834 8.27 2.96 25.73
CA ASP A 834 7.69 2.06 26.73
C ASP A 834 8.74 1.36 27.61
N GLU A 835 8.29 0.85 28.76
CA GLU A 835 9.17 0.25 29.77
C GLU A 835 9.79 -1.08 29.32
N ASP A 836 9.16 -1.82 28.41
CA ASP A 836 9.71 -3.07 27.88
C ASP A 836 10.91 -2.77 26.96
N ASN A 837 10.79 -1.75 26.13
CA ASN A 837 11.86 -1.26 25.29
C ASN A 837 12.98 -0.60 26.09
N LYS A 838 12.69 0.11 27.19
CA LYS A 838 13.74 0.54 28.14
C LYS A 838 14.48 -0.64 28.76
N ALA A 839 13.78 -1.72 29.08
CA ALA A 839 14.39 -2.93 29.60
C ALA A 839 15.24 -3.66 28.56
N ARG A 840 14.85 -3.65 27.27
CA ARG A 840 15.67 -4.16 26.15
C ARG A 840 16.92 -3.32 25.95
N ALA A 841 16.79 -1.99 25.91
CA ALA A 841 17.91 -1.06 25.82
C ALA A 841 18.92 -1.29 26.97
N ALA A 842 18.45 -1.50 28.19
CA ALA A 842 19.31 -1.80 29.35
C ALA A 842 20.13 -3.11 29.21
N ARG A 843 19.76 -4.01 28.29
CA ARG A 843 20.44 -5.29 28.01
C ARG A 843 21.48 -5.19 26.88
N SER A 844 21.83 -3.98 26.43
CA SER A 844 22.79 -3.81 25.35
C SER A 844 24.19 -4.41 25.62
N LEU A 845 24.53 -4.70 26.89
CA LEU A 845 25.82 -5.27 27.31
C LEU A 845 25.78 -6.81 27.43
N VAL A 846 26.82 -7.48 26.90
CA VAL A 846 27.00 -8.95 26.89
C VAL A 846 27.65 -9.49 28.18
N TRP A 847 27.51 -10.80 28.46
CA TRP A 847 28.18 -11.49 29.58
C TRP A 847 29.70 -11.31 29.52
N GLY A 848 30.30 -10.82 30.62
CA GLY A 848 31.73 -10.56 30.74
C GLY A 848 32.15 -9.09 30.61
N SER A 849 31.22 -8.17 30.30
CA SER A 849 31.48 -6.73 30.38
C SER A 849 31.69 -6.27 31.84
N GLU A 850 32.75 -5.51 32.10
CA GLU A 850 32.99 -4.86 33.40
C GLU A 850 32.18 -3.54 33.54
N ALA A 851 31.43 -3.15 32.50
CA ALA A 851 30.66 -1.91 32.46
C ALA A 851 29.24 -2.03 33.02
N THR A 852 28.68 -0.89 33.44
CA THR A 852 27.26 -0.75 33.80
C THR A 852 26.54 0.13 32.78
N ALA A 853 25.33 -0.24 32.38
CA ALA A 853 24.49 0.57 31.50
C ALA A 853 23.52 1.46 32.30
N THR A 854 23.37 2.72 31.91
CA THR A 854 22.33 3.62 32.41
C THR A 854 21.43 4.09 31.26
N VAL A 855 20.14 3.78 31.33
CA VAL A 855 19.16 4.17 30.31
C VAL A 855 18.57 5.54 30.67
N ALA A 856 18.60 6.48 29.72
CA ALA A 856 18.03 7.81 29.87
C ALA A 856 17.22 8.21 28.62
N GLU A 857 16.11 8.91 28.84
CA GLU A 857 15.34 9.53 27.76
C GLU A 857 16.00 10.85 27.33
N GLY A 858 16.12 11.06 26.02
CA GLY A 858 16.64 12.31 25.46
C GLY A 858 16.96 12.18 23.96
N ALA A 859 17.03 13.32 23.28
CA ALA A 859 17.39 13.36 21.86
C ALA A 859 18.87 13.05 21.65
N CYS A 860 19.16 12.28 20.61
CA CYS A 860 20.52 11.96 20.20
C CYS A 860 21.01 13.04 19.24
N GLY A 861 21.88 13.91 19.74
CA GLY A 861 22.25 15.14 19.03
C GLY A 861 23.23 14.95 17.85
N ARG A 862 23.26 13.78 17.20
CA ARG A 862 24.26 13.43 16.17
C ARG A 862 23.58 13.03 14.87
N GLU A 863 23.29 14.04 14.04
CA GLU A 863 22.77 13.86 12.67
C GLU A 863 23.83 13.21 11.75
N ILE A 864 23.37 12.58 10.66
CA ILE A 864 24.26 12.14 9.56
C ILE A 864 25.10 13.35 9.14
N ALA A 865 26.42 13.20 9.16
CA ALA A 865 27.34 14.30 8.88
C ALA A 865 27.04 14.90 7.50
N ALA A 866 26.94 16.24 7.40
CA ALA A 866 26.84 16.90 6.11
C ALA A 866 28.10 16.64 5.27
N LEU A 867 27.98 16.69 3.93
CA LEU A 867 29.11 16.53 3.01
C LEU A 867 30.27 17.45 3.44
N PRO A 868 31.44 16.89 3.79
CA PRO A 868 32.57 17.70 4.24
C PRO A 868 33.13 18.59 3.12
N ASP A 869 33.83 19.65 3.49
CA ASP A 869 34.53 20.53 2.53
C ASP A 869 35.76 19.80 1.96
N ILE A 870 35.53 19.06 0.87
CA ILE A 870 36.54 18.21 0.24
C ILE A 870 37.74 19.05 -0.23
N GLU A 871 37.52 20.26 -0.76
CA GLU A 871 38.61 21.14 -1.19
C GLU A 871 39.49 21.54 0.00
N ALA A 872 38.89 21.91 1.13
CA ALA A 872 39.63 22.27 2.34
C ALA A 872 40.39 21.09 2.94
N ILE A 873 39.81 19.87 2.92
CA ILE A 873 40.46 18.64 3.38
C ILE A 873 41.70 18.37 2.53
N LEU A 874 41.56 18.30 1.20
CA LEU A 874 42.68 18.05 0.29
C LEU A 874 43.75 19.16 0.36
N ALA A 875 43.38 20.42 0.59
CA ALA A 875 44.32 21.53 0.74
C ALA A 875 45.04 21.58 2.10
N GLY A 876 44.38 21.17 3.19
CA GLY A 876 44.89 21.22 4.56
C GLY A 876 46.12 20.34 4.77
N TYR A 877 46.18 19.18 4.09
CA TYR A 877 47.29 18.24 4.17
C TYR A 877 48.53 18.68 3.35
N ALA A 878 48.38 19.58 2.38
CA ALA A 878 49.51 20.17 1.64
C ALA A 878 50.46 21.02 2.53
N ALA A 879 50.07 21.35 3.76
CA ALA A 879 50.78 22.28 4.65
C ALA A 879 51.62 21.63 5.77
N ASN A 880 51.63 20.31 5.95
CA ASN A 880 52.33 19.64 7.05
C ASN A 880 53.59 18.86 6.57
N PRO A 881 54.82 19.35 6.83
CA PRO A 881 56.03 18.64 6.44
C PRO A 881 56.46 17.69 7.57
N TYR A 882 56.01 16.43 7.55
CA TYR A 882 56.69 15.41 8.34
C TYR A 882 58.00 14.99 7.66
N ALA A 883 59.02 14.85 8.49
CA ALA A 883 60.41 14.65 8.12
C ALA A 883 60.65 13.27 7.52
N SER A 884 61.49 13.22 6.48
CA SER A 884 62.17 12.01 6.01
C SER A 884 62.76 11.26 7.21
N PRO A 885 62.49 9.95 7.40
CA PRO A 885 63.27 9.14 8.32
C PRO A 885 64.75 9.12 7.86
N GLU A 886 65.68 9.15 8.81
CA GLU A 886 67.11 8.98 8.53
C GLU A 886 67.39 7.58 7.95
N PRO A 887 68.38 7.42 7.06
CA PRO A 887 68.77 6.11 6.56
C PRO A 887 69.30 5.25 7.72
N ILE A 888 68.59 4.18 8.04
CA ILE A 888 69.02 3.17 9.01
C ILE A 888 70.10 2.31 8.34
N GLY A 889 71.21 2.10 9.05
CA GLY A 889 72.45 1.53 8.52
C GLY A 889 72.34 0.11 7.98
N GLU A 890 73.30 -0.26 7.14
CA GLU A 890 73.46 -1.60 6.55
C GLU A 890 73.25 -2.71 7.60
N PRO A 891 72.40 -3.72 7.31
CA PRO A 891 72.23 -4.86 8.21
C PRO A 891 73.52 -5.70 8.26
N GLU A 892 73.88 -6.18 9.45
CA GLU A 892 74.90 -7.21 9.62
C GLU A 892 74.51 -8.48 8.86
N PRO A 893 75.46 -9.21 8.25
CA PRO A 893 75.15 -10.45 7.55
C PRO A 893 74.82 -11.58 8.54
N LEU A 894 73.65 -12.20 8.36
CA LEU A 894 73.26 -13.45 9.01
C LEU A 894 74.19 -14.62 8.59
N PRO A 895 74.39 -15.63 9.45
CA PRO A 895 75.44 -16.63 9.30
C PRO A 895 75.20 -17.57 8.12
N ALA A 896 76.23 -17.72 7.29
CA ALA A 896 76.31 -18.72 6.24
C ALA A 896 76.75 -20.07 6.83
N GLU A 897 75.81 -21.03 6.93
CA GLU A 897 75.97 -22.47 6.62
C GLU A 897 74.85 -23.29 7.30
N LEU A 898 74.04 -23.98 6.49
CA LEU A 898 73.13 -25.05 6.95
C LEU A 898 73.95 -26.26 7.44
N PRO A 899 73.50 -26.97 8.50
CA PRO A 899 74.18 -28.17 9.01
C PRO A 899 74.16 -29.33 7.99
N PRO A 900 75.10 -30.30 8.10
CA PRO A 900 75.32 -31.32 7.06
C PRO A 900 74.16 -32.30 6.90
N LEU A 901 73.74 -32.56 5.66
CA LEU A 901 72.81 -33.63 5.29
C LEU A 901 73.40 -35.02 5.66
N ASP A 902 72.78 -35.71 6.62
CA ASP A 902 72.96 -37.15 6.79
C ASP A 902 71.90 -37.90 5.95
N ALA A 903 72.25 -38.20 4.71
CA ALA A 903 71.36 -38.88 3.76
C ALA A 903 70.89 -40.27 4.24
N ALA A 904 71.62 -40.94 5.15
CA ALA A 904 71.25 -42.26 5.66
C ALA A 904 70.19 -42.19 6.78
N ALA A 905 70.12 -41.07 7.51
CA ALA A 905 69.09 -40.84 8.52
C ALA A 905 67.75 -40.39 7.91
N ALA A 906 67.80 -39.78 6.72
CA ALA A 906 66.64 -39.17 6.04
C ALA A 906 65.75 -40.11 5.24
N GLU A 907 66.25 -41.29 4.84
CA GLU A 907 65.48 -42.25 4.02
C GLU A 907 64.02 -42.50 4.47
N PRO A 908 63.68 -42.57 5.77
CA PRO A 908 62.29 -42.77 6.21
C PRO A 908 61.37 -41.57 5.93
N PHE A 909 61.92 -40.36 5.90
CA PHE A 909 61.20 -39.09 5.76
C PHE A 909 61.08 -38.63 4.29
N LEU A 910 61.96 -39.11 3.40
CA LEU A 910 61.98 -38.67 1.99
C LEU A 910 60.74 -39.07 1.20
N GLY A 911 60.26 -38.20 0.32
CA GLY A 911 59.08 -38.36 -0.53
C GLY A 911 57.92 -37.45 -0.13
N VAL A 912 56.76 -37.67 -0.75
CA VAL A 912 55.55 -36.85 -0.51
C VAL A 912 54.75 -37.41 0.67
N TRP A 913 54.25 -36.51 1.50
CA TRP A 913 53.37 -36.77 2.64
C TRP A 913 52.12 -35.91 2.51
N TYR A 914 50.94 -36.48 2.65
CA TYR A 914 49.65 -35.79 2.53
C TYR A 914 49.01 -35.61 3.90
N GLY A 915 48.46 -34.42 4.17
CA GLY A 915 47.79 -34.09 5.42
C GLY A 915 46.59 -35.01 5.63
N ALA A 916 46.56 -35.72 6.75
CA ALA A 916 45.51 -36.70 7.06
C ALA A 916 44.56 -36.22 8.15
N SER A 917 45.08 -35.68 9.25
CA SER A 917 44.24 -35.24 10.37
C SER A 917 44.91 -34.19 11.24
N MET A 918 44.10 -33.35 11.85
CA MET A 918 44.50 -32.41 12.89
C MET A 918 43.86 -32.78 14.22
N THR A 919 44.61 -32.71 15.31
CA THR A 919 44.05 -32.81 16.67
C THR A 919 44.15 -31.44 17.34
N ALA A 920 43.02 -30.90 17.82
CA ALA A 920 42.94 -29.67 18.60
C ALA A 920 41.93 -29.86 19.75
N GLU A 921 42.24 -29.37 20.95
CA GLU A 921 41.38 -29.46 22.15
C GLU A 921 40.84 -30.88 22.50
N GLY A 922 41.58 -31.93 22.12
CA GLY A 922 41.21 -33.33 22.38
C GLY A 922 40.26 -33.96 21.35
N MET A 923 39.91 -33.24 20.27
CA MET A 923 39.17 -33.77 19.13
C MET A 923 40.10 -33.95 17.92
N THR A 924 39.95 -35.07 17.20
CA THR A 924 40.70 -35.37 15.97
C THR A 924 39.78 -35.21 14.77
N MET A 925 40.16 -34.35 13.83
CA MET A 925 39.42 -34.01 12.62
C MET A 925 40.19 -34.45 11.37
N ASN A 926 39.50 -34.96 10.36
CA ASN A 926 40.09 -35.37 9.09
C ASN A 926 40.20 -34.16 8.15
N LEU A 927 41.41 -33.91 7.65
CA LEU A 927 41.70 -32.73 6.84
C LEU A 927 41.00 -32.78 5.47
N ALA A 928 40.84 -33.97 4.89
CA ALA A 928 40.17 -34.16 3.61
C ALA A 928 38.64 -33.92 3.72
N ASP A 929 38.03 -34.25 4.85
CA ASP A 929 36.60 -33.97 5.12
C ASP A 929 36.33 -32.48 5.36
N MET A 930 37.37 -31.71 5.73
CA MET A 930 37.33 -30.25 5.88
C MET A 930 37.67 -29.50 4.58
N GLY A 931 37.95 -30.21 3.48
CA GLY A 931 38.34 -29.60 2.21
C GLY A 931 39.72 -28.93 2.21
N MET A 932 40.56 -29.18 3.22
CA MET A 932 41.91 -28.58 3.32
C MET A 932 42.95 -29.54 2.72
N GLU A 933 43.56 -29.14 1.60
CA GLU A 933 44.61 -29.93 0.96
C GLU A 933 45.99 -29.47 1.42
N MET A 934 46.68 -30.33 2.17
CA MET A 934 48.08 -30.11 2.56
C MET A 934 48.98 -31.25 2.10
N ALA A 935 50.18 -30.91 1.60
CA ALA A 935 51.21 -31.90 1.32
C ALA A 935 52.63 -31.38 1.60
N ILE A 936 53.54 -32.27 1.98
CA ILE A 936 54.96 -31.95 2.20
C ILE A 936 55.80 -32.92 1.38
N ALA A 937 56.56 -32.39 0.42
CA ALA A 937 57.51 -33.15 -0.39
C ALA A 937 58.93 -32.92 0.15
N LEU A 938 59.57 -33.96 0.70
CA LEU A 938 60.95 -33.90 1.18
C LEU A 938 61.90 -34.60 0.20
N ASN A 939 62.79 -33.84 -0.43
CA ASN A 939 63.67 -34.33 -1.49
C ASN A 939 65.05 -34.73 -0.95
N ALA A 940 65.68 -35.73 -1.58
CA ALA A 940 66.97 -36.29 -1.14
C ALA A 940 68.15 -35.29 -1.19
N ASP A 941 67.99 -34.14 -1.85
CA ASP A 941 69.00 -33.09 -1.97
C ASP A 941 68.92 -32.03 -0.84
N GLY A 942 67.99 -32.19 0.10
CA GLY A 942 67.80 -31.27 1.23
C GLY A 942 66.75 -30.19 1.00
N THR A 943 66.10 -30.18 -0.18
CA THR A 943 64.98 -29.28 -0.47
C THR A 943 63.67 -29.87 0.01
N ALA A 944 62.72 -29.00 0.36
CA ALA A 944 61.35 -29.34 0.67
C ALA A 944 60.40 -28.49 -0.18
N GLU A 945 59.19 -28.97 -0.42
CA GLU A 945 58.06 -28.15 -0.89
C GLU A 945 56.87 -28.45 0.02
N VAL A 946 56.24 -27.39 0.54
CA VAL A 946 55.01 -27.47 1.33
C VAL A 946 53.88 -26.91 0.49
N PHE A 947 52.82 -27.69 0.36
CA PHE A 947 51.61 -27.35 -0.36
C PHE A 947 50.49 -27.17 0.66
N SER A 948 49.74 -26.07 0.55
CA SER A 948 48.54 -25.78 1.33
C SER A 948 47.57 -25.00 0.46
N ASP A 949 46.32 -25.47 0.35
CA ASP A 949 45.19 -24.79 -0.32
C ASP A 949 45.51 -24.28 -1.74
N GLY A 950 46.19 -25.12 -2.53
CA GLY A 950 46.49 -24.84 -3.94
C GLY A 950 47.75 -24.01 -4.20
N GLU A 951 48.43 -23.52 -3.16
CA GLU A 951 49.70 -22.81 -3.26
C GLU A 951 50.89 -23.68 -2.81
N SER A 952 52.05 -23.50 -3.48
CA SER A 952 53.29 -24.24 -3.21
C SER A 952 54.35 -23.31 -2.66
N GLN A 953 54.90 -23.63 -1.49
CA GLN A 953 55.96 -22.90 -0.85
C GLN A 953 57.27 -23.71 -0.81
N PRO A 954 58.39 -23.17 -1.33
CA PRO A 954 59.67 -23.85 -1.28
C PRO A 954 60.29 -23.77 0.12
N GLY A 955 60.86 -24.88 0.59
CA GLY A 955 61.56 -24.99 1.86
C GLY A 955 62.85 -25.81 1.77
N ALA A 956 63.48 -26.04 2.91
CA ALA A 956 64.62 -26.91 3.06
C ALA A 956 64.47 -27.77 4.32
N TRP A 957 65.13 -28.92 4.38
CA TRP A 957 65.12 -29.76 5.59
C TRP A 957 66.52 -30.21 5.97
N SER A 958 66.73 -30.48 7.26
CA SER A 958 68.01 -30.98 7.79
C SER A 958 67.82 -31.87 9.02
N VAL A 959 68.88 -32.58 9.41
CA VAL A 959 68.90 -33.40 10.64
C VAL A 959 69.97 -32.85 11.58
N ALA A 960 69.56 -32.42 12.77
CA ALA A 960 70.46 -31.97 13.83
C ALA A 960 70.18 -32.76 15.11
N ASP A 961 71.22 -33.37 15.69
CA ASP A 961 71.14 -34.16 16.94
C ASP A 961 70.06 -35.27 16.96
N GLY A 962 69.72 -35.83 15.79
CA GLY A 962 68.71 -36.89 15.65
C GLY A 962 67.26 -36.40 15.54
N VAL A 963 67.04 -35.09 15.42
CA VAL A 963 65.73 -34.45 15.18
C VAL A 963 65.67 -33.95 13.74
N PHE A 964 64.57 -34.23 13.03
CA PHE A 964 64.31 -33.71 11.69
C PHE A 964 63.71 -32.31 11.78
N LEU A 965 64.25 -31.37 11.01
CA LEU A 965 63.82 -29.99 11.00
C LEU A 965 63.43 -29.58 9.58
N LEU A 966 62.21 -29.10 9.41
CA LEU A 966 61.72 -28.46 8.18
C LEU A 966 61.84 -26.94 8.33
N VAL A 967 62.39 -26.28 7.32
CA VAL A 967 62.57 -24.83 7.27
C VAL A 967 61.79 -24.28 6.08
N VAL A 968 60.76 -23.49 6.35
CA VAL A 968 59.96 -22.77 5.35
C VAL A 968 59.90 -21.32 5.78
N ASP A 969 60.23 -20.39 4.87
CA ASP A 969 60.30 -18.94 5.14
C ASP A 969 61.13 -18.52 6.37
N GLY A 970 62.10 -19.35 6.77
CA GLY A 970 63.02 -19.09 7.88
C GLY A 970 62.57 -19.65 9.22
N ASP A 971 61.33 -20.12 9.34
CA ASP A 971 60.80 -20.80 10.52
C ASP A 971 61.18 -22.28 10.52
N THR A 972 61.57 -22.79 11.70
CA THR A 972 62.08 -24.15 11.85
C THR A 972 61.09 -25.02 12.63
N THR A 973 60.52 -26.01 11.96
CA THR A 973 59.50 -26.92 12.52
C THR A 973 60.07 -28.33 12.72
N PRO A 974 60.01 -28.91 13.94
CA PRO A 974 60.46 -30.27 14.18
C PRO A 974 59.46 -31.29 13.62
N LEU A 975 59.98 -32.28 12.90
CA LEU A 975 59.22 -33.38 12.32
C LEU A 975 59.51 -34.68 13.10
N ALA A 976 58.46 -35.42 13.46
CA ALA A 976 58.55 -36.75 14.08
C ALA A 976 57.91 -37.81 13.19
N LEU A 977 58.41 -39.04 13.25
CA LEU A 977 57.79 -40.19 12.59
C LEU A 977 57.21 -41.12 13.66
N ALA A 978 55.90 -41.33 13.64
CA ALA A 978 55.18 -42.17 14.58
C ALA A 978 54.20 -43.08 13.82
N ASP A 979 54.28 -44.39 14.03
CA ASP A 979 53.42 -45.41 13.38
C ASP A 979 53.28 -45.24 11.85
N ASP A 980 54.41 -45.05 11.16
CA ASP A 980 54.50 -44.82 9.71
C ASP A 980 53.82 -43.52 9.19
N ALA A 981 53.44 -42.61 10.08
CA ALA A 981 52.94 -41.26 9.78
C ALA A 981 53.96 -40.17 10.20
N LEU A 982 54.00 -39.08 9.44
CA LEU A 982 54.78 -37.89 9.76
C LEU A 982 53.93 -36.96 10.64
N VAL A 983 54.40 -36.61 11.83
CA VAL A 983 53.66 -35.81 12.80
C VAL A 983 54.39 -34.51 13.10
N ILE A 984 53.65 -33.41 13.05
CA ILE A 984 54.06 -32.07 13.48
C ILE A 984 53.34 -31.75 14.78
N ASP A 985 54.12 -31.49 15.84
CA ASP A 985 53.61 -31.06 17.14
C ASP A 985 53.53 -29.52 17.16
N MET A 986 52.34 -28.98 17.39
CA MET A 986 52.07 -27.53 17.42
C MET A 986 51.91 -26.99 18.85
N GLY A 987 52.06 -27.85 19.88
CA GLY A 987 52.01 -27.46 21.30
C GLY A 987 50.65 -27.74 21.98
N ASP A 988 49.55 -27.25 21.43
CA ASP A 988 48.16 -27.51 21.89
C ASP A 988 47.39 -28.50 20.98
N GLY A 989 48.05 -28.95 19.92
CA GLY A 989 47.52 -29.86 18.92
C GLY A 989 48.63 -30.50 18.08
N SER A 990 48.24 -31.39 17.16
CA SER A 990 49.19 -32.06 16.26
C SER A 990 48.61 -32.24 14.86
N LEU A 991 49.43 -32.03 13.83
CA LEU A 991 49.11 -32.40 12.45
C LEU A 991 49.76 -33.74 12.11
N THR A 992 48.98 -34.63 11.48
CA THR A 992 49.45 -35.94 11.04
C THR A 992 49.36 -36.03 9.53
N PHE A 993 50.44 -36.49 8.90
CA PHE A 993 50.56 -36.70 7.46
C PHE A 993 50.87 -38.16 7.15
N THR A 994 50.35 -38.66 6.05
CA THR A 994 50.49 -40.06 5.63
C THR A 994 51.02 -40.16 4.20
N ARG A 995 51.47 -41.36 3.80
CA ARG A 995 52.05 -41.60 2.47
C ARG A 995 51.02 -41.77 1.36
N GLU A 996 49.81 -42.17 1.72
CA GLU A 996 48.68 -42.26 0.81
C GLU A 996 47.83 -41.02 1.01
N GLN A 997 47.41 -40.36 -0.07
CA GLN A 997 46.51 -39.22 0.03
C GLN A 997 45.18 -39.71 0.64
N PRO A 998 44.75 -39.20 1.80
CA PRO A 998 43.46 -39.60 2.36
C PRO A 998 42.35 -39.12 1.43
N GLU A 999 41.49 -40.03 1.00
CA GLU A 999 40.25 -39.67 0.31
C GLU A 999 39.27 -39.11 1.35
N ALA A 1000 38.62 -37.98 1.03
CA ALA A 1000 37.48 -37.51 1.79
C ALA A 1000 36.47 -38.66 1.90
N SER A 1001 35.86 -38.82 3.08
CA SER A 1001 34.80 -39.80 3.24
C SER A 1001 33.72 -39.53 2.19
N SER A 1002 33.51 -40.50 1.31
CA SER A 1002 32.76 -40.31 0.08
C SER A 1002 31.29 -40.02 0.38
N TYR A 1003 30.93 -38.73 0.42
CA TYR A 1003 29.69 -38.29 -0.19
C TYR A 1003 29.99 -38.10 -1.67
N GLU A 1004 29.38 -38.93 -2.51
CA GLU A 1004 29.50 -38.84 -3.96
C GLU A 1004 29.01 -37.46 -4.43
N SER A 1005 29.95 -36.58 -4.77
CA SER A 1005 29.65 -35.37 -5.55
C SER A 1005 29.66 -35.72 -7.04
N SER A 1006 28.56 -35.40 -7.71
CA SER A 1006 28.38 -35.55 -9.17
C SER A 1006 29.01 -34.35 -9.91
N PRO A 1007 29.35 -34.49 -11.20
CA PRO A 1007 30.18 -33.53 -11.93
C PRO A 1007 29.44 -32.23 -12.29
N GLU A 1008 30.17 -31.11 -12.27
CA GLU A 1008 29.70 -29.80 -12.73
C GLU A 1008 29.21 -29.84 -14.17
N ILE A 1009 27.90 -29.63 -14.34
CA ILE A 1009 27.28 -29.28 -15.61
C ILE A 1009 27.13 -27.76 -15.62
N ALA A 1010 27.54 -27.09 -16.71
CA ALA A 1010 27.21 -25.68 -16.92
C ALA A 1010 25.69 -25.56 -17.17
N VAL A 1011 24.91 -25.37 -16.11
CA VAL A 1011 23.45 -25.26 -16.17
C VAL A 1011 23.05 -23.79 -16.39
N VAL A 1012 22.15 -23.53 -17.34
CA VAL A 1012 21.58 -22.21 -17.67
C VAL A 1012 20.13 -22.10 -17.17
N MET A 1013 19.60 -20.89 -16.94
CA MET A 1013 18.28 -20.65 -16.30
C MET A 1013 17.15 -21.48 -16.92
N SER A 1014 17.16 -21.62 -18.25
CA SER A 1014 16.17 -22.41 -18.99
C SER A 1014 16.08 -23.89 -18.56
N ALA A 1015 17.11 -24.43 -17.91
CA ALA A 1015 17.09 -25.79 -17.39
C ALA A 1015 16.21 -25.93 -16.15
N PHE A 1016 16.12 -24.89 -15.31
CA PHE A 1016 15.31 -24.85 -14.09
C PHE A 1016 13.85 -24.45 -14.34
N MET A 1017 13.53 -23.80 -15.48
CA MET A 1017 12.18 -23.25 -15.72
C MET A 1017 11.06 -24.31 -15.72
N GLY A 1018 9.91 -23.98 -15.14
CA GLY A 1018 8.71 -24.83 -15.10
C GLY A 1018 8.30 -25.24 -13.69
N HIS A 1019 7.30 -26.13 -13.61
CA HIS A 1019 6.66 -26.51 -12.36
C HIS A 1019 7.30 -27.77 -11.75
N TRP A 1020 7.66 -27.68 -10.48
CA TRP A 1020 8.37 -28.69 -9.71
C TRP A 1020 7.61 -29.04 -8.44
N THR A 1021 7.51 -30.32 -8.10
CA THR A 1021 6.80 -30.80 -6.91
C THR A 1021 7.73 -31.64 -6.03
N ALA A 1022 7.71 -31.39 -4.72
CA ALA A 1022 8.55 -32.09 -3.75
C ALA A 1022 8.26 -33.60 -3.75
N ALA A 1023 9.31 -34.40 -3.96
CA ALA A 1023 9.24 -35.85 -4.07
C ALA A 1023 9.77 -36.55 -2.80
N SER A 1024 10.82 -35.99 -2.18
CA SER A 1024 11.43 -36.56 -0.97
C SER A 1024 12.20 -35.50 -0.20
N ILE A 1025 12.30 -35.66 1.12
CA ILE A 1025 13.08 -34.79 2.00
C ILE A 1025 14.13 -35.61 2.72
N GLU A 1026 15.35 -35.11 2.77
CA GLU A 1026 16.44 -35.67 3.53
C GLU A 1026 16.73 -34.77 4.73
N ILE A 1027 16.68 -35.36 5.93
CA ILE A 1027 16.95 -34.70 7.21
C ILE A 1027 18.00 -35.56 7.91
N ASP A 1028 19.11 -34.98 8.32
CA ASP A 1028 20.23 -35.69 8.98
C ASP A 1028 20.71 -36.93 8.21
N GLY A 1029 20.74 -36.86 6.87
CA GLY A 1029 21.19 -37.95 6.00
C GLY A 1029 20.20 -39.12 5.83
N VAL A 1030 18.95 -38.97 6.31
CA VAL A 1030 17.88 -39.97 6.13
C VAL A 1030 16.79 -39.42 5.22
N ARG A 1031 16.52 -40.12 4.11
CA ARG A 1031 15.57 -39.69 3.06
C ARG A 1031 14.17 -40.26 3.26
N TYR A 1032 13.18 -39.37 3.35
CA TYR A 1032 11.75 -39.66 3.51
C TYR A 1032 10.96 -39.24 2.26
N PRO A 1033 9.87 -39.95 1.90
CA PRO A 1033 8.93 -39.46 0.87
C PRO A 1033 8.24 -38.16 1.34
N ALA A 1034 8.12 -37.16 0.47
CA ALA A 1034 7.55 -35.86 0.84
C ALA A 1034 6.07 -35.97 1.29
N GLU A 1035 5.29 -36.87 0.69
CA GLU A 1035 3.90 -37.20 1.06
C GLU A 1035 3.76 -37.64 2.53
N LEU A 1036 4.83 -38.19 3.12
CA LEU A 1036 4.84 -38.67 4.50
C LEU A 1036 4.97 -37.53 5.53
N LEU A 1037 5.50 -36.37 5.09
CA LEU A 1037 5.80 -35.21 5.92
C LEU A 1037 4.81 -34.06 5.69
N PHE A 1038 4.30 -33.90 4.46
CA PHE A 1038 3.37 -32.83 4.09
C PHE A 1038 1.93 -33.30 3.74
N GLY A 1039 1.67 -34.61 3.66
CA GLY A 1039 0.33 -35.12 3.30
C GLY A 1039 -0.04 -34.89 1.82
N ASP A 1040 -1.31 -34.59 1.53
CA ASP A 1040 -1.83 -34.32 0.18
C ASP A 1040 -1.43 -32.92 -0.37
N GLU A 1041 -0.78 -32.07 0.45
CA GLU A 1041 -0.29 -30.73 0.09
C GLU A 1041 1.21 -30.79 -0.22
N ALA A 1042 1.58 -31.14 -1.45
CA ALA A 1042 2.98 -31.18 -1.86
C ALA A 1042 3.53 -29.77 -2.11
N ILE A 1043 4.67 -29.42 -1.50
CA ILE A 1043 5.40 -28.18 -1.79
C ILE A 1043 5.71 -28.11 -3.29
N ALA A 1044 5.25 -27.04 -3.94
CA ALA A 1044 5.47 -26.79 -5.36
C ALA A 1044 6.31 -25.53 -5.59
N LEU A 1045 7.23 -25.59 -6.56
CA LEU A 1045 8.00 -24.45 -7.05
C LEU A 1045 7.64 -24.20 -8.51
N ASP A 1046 7.23 -22.98 -8.82
CA ASP A 1046 7.14 -22.50 -10.20
C ASP A 1046 8.31 -21.56 -10.49
N ILE A 1047 9.10 -21.90 -11.50
CA ILE A 1047 10.33 -21.16 -11.86
C ILE A 1047 10.14 -20.53 -13.23
N ALA A 1048 10.10 -19.20 -13.28
CA ALA A 1048 9.93 -18.42 -14.51
C ALA A 1048 10.84 -17.18 -14.49
N ASP A 1049 11.51 -16.92 -15.62
CA ASP A 1049 12.38 -15.75 -15.90
C ASP A 1049 12.83 -14.92 -14.69
N GLY A 1050 13.79 -15.46 -13.93
CA GLY A 1050 14.46 -14.73 -12.85
C GLY A 1050 13.69 -14.65 -11.54
N ALA A 1051 12.60 -15.41 -11.38
CA ALA A 1051 11.87 -15.54 -10.13
C ALA A 1051 11.46 -16.99 -9.84
N VAL A 1052 11.36 -17.32 -8.56
CA VAL A 1052 10.84 -18.59 -8.04
C VAL A 1052 9.65 -18.28 -7.15
N THR A 1053 8.52 -18.94 -7.41
CA THR A 1053 7.29 -18.81 -6.64
C THR A 1053 6.95 -20.13 -5.95
N SER A 1054 6.61 -20.09 -4.66
CA SER A 1054 6.09 -21.23 -3.90
C SER A 1054 4.86 -20.79 -3.09
N ASP A 1055 3.72 -21.44 -3.30
CA ASP A 1055 2.39 -21.31 -2.65
C ASP A 1055 1.90 -19.88 -2.28
N ASP A 1056 2.64 -19.09 -1.50
CA ASP A 1056 2.32 -17.71 -1.07
C ASP A 1056 3.51 -16.71 -1.16
N SER A 1057 4.67 -17.10 -1.74
CA SER A 1057 5.89 -16.28 -1.74
C SER A 1057 6.61 -16.32 -3.09
N THR A 1058 7.10 -15.16 -3.55
CA THR A 1058 7.90 -15.04 -4.78
C THR A 1058 9.22 -14.34 -4.46
N ALA A 1059 10.33 -14.90 -4.95
CA ALA A 1059 11.67 -14.34 -4.76
C ALA A 1059 12.44 -14.27 -6.07
N ALA A 1060 13.26 -13.23 -6.22
CA ALA A 1060 14.17 -13.10 -7.35
C ALA A 1060 15.24 -14.20 -7.33
N ALA A 1061 15.65 -14.68 -8.49
CA ALA A 1061 16.60 -15.76 -8.63
C ALA A 1061 17.58 -15.55 -9.78
N TYR A 1062 18.85 -15.91 -9.56
CA TYR A 1062 19.91 -15.82 -10.55
C TYR A 1062 20.82 -17.06 -10.50
N ILE A 1063 21.58 -17.29 -11.57
CA ILE A 1063 22.53 -18.41 -11.62
C ILE A 1063 23.92 -17.96 -11.17
N GLU A 1064 24.47 -18.70 -10.24
CA GLU A 1064 25.85 -18.59 -9.80
C GLU A 1064 26.46 -20.00 -9.70
N ASN A 1065 27.62 -20.22 -10.32
CA ASN A 1065 28.34 -21.50 -10.29
C ASN A 1065 27.48 -22.74 -10.68
N GLY A 1066 26.55 -22.59 -11.62
CA GLY A 1066 25.68 -23.69 -12.10
C GLY A 1066 24.52 -24.05 -11.16
N ARG A 1067 24.31 -23.29 -10.08
CA ARG A 1067 23.18 -23.41 -9.14
C ARG A 1067 22.29 -22.18 -9.26
N LEU A 1068 21.01 -22.33 -8.95
CA LEU A 1068 20.03 -21.25 -8.97
C LEU A 1068 19.85 -20.72 -7.55
N ILE A 1069 20.34 -19.50 -7.30
CA ILE A 1069 20.24 -18.80 -6.02
C ILE A 1069 18.90 -18.06 -5.98
N VAL A 1070 18.09 -18.31 -4.96
CA VAL A 1070 16.77 -17.69 -4.76
C VAL A 1070 16.83 -16.80 -3.52
N GLY A 1071 16.57 -15.50 -3.67
CA GLY A 1071 16.64 -14.52 -2.59
C GLY A 1071 15.49 -14.61 -1.58
N GLU A 1072 15.42 -13.65 -0.65
CA GLU A 1072 14.32 -13.56 0.31
C GLU A 1072 12.95 -13.30 -0.38
N PRO A 1073 11.83 -13.80 0.18
CA PRO A 1073 11.71 -14.47 1.47
C PRO A 1073 12.04 -15.98 1.46
N LEU A 1074 12.39 -16.57 0.31
CA LEU A 1074 12.63 -18.01 0.19
C LEU A 1074 14.05 -18.40 0.64
N ASP A 1075 15.06 -17.60 0.27
CA ASP A 1075 16.47 -17.72 0.68
C ASP A 1075 16.97 -19.18 0.61
N VAL A 1076 17.08 -19.70 -0.61
CA VAL A 1076 17.38 -21.11 -0.85
C VAL A 1076 18.21 -21.28 -2.12
N THR A 1077 19.12 -22.26 -2.12
CA THR A 1077 19.92 -22.61 -3.29
C THR A 1077 19.40 -23.89 -3.94
N LEU A 1078 19.08 -23.82 -5.23
CA LEU A 1078 18.58 -24.94 -6.01
C LEU A 1078 19.71 -25.55 -6.87
N ALA A 1079 19.91 -26.86 -6.77
CA ALA A 1079 20.87 -27.64 -7.57
C ALA A 1079 20.16 -28.62 -8.50
N MET A 1080 20.60 -28.74 -9.75
CA MET A 1080 20.06 -29.69 -10.74
C MET A 1080 20.87 -30.99 -10.75
N HIS A 1081 20.19 -32.14 -10.70
CA HIS A 1081 20.79 -33.47 -10.70
C HIS A 1081 20.75 -34.12 -12.09
N GLU A 1082 21.64 -35.09 -12.36
CA GLU A 1082 21.72 -35.78 -13.66
C GLU A 1082 20.44 -36.55 -14.04
N ASP A 1083 19.61 -36.91 -13.06
CA ASP A 1083 18.34 -37.61 -13.25
C ASP A 1083 17.16 -36.70 -13.62
N GLY A 1084 17.40 -35.38 -13.72
CA GLY A 1084 16.39 -34.38 -14.08
C GLY A 1084 15.56 -33.86 -12.91
N THR A 1085 15.96 -34.16 -11.67
CA THR A 1085 15.41 -33.57 -10.43
C THR A 1085 16.18 -32.32 -10.01
N ILE A 1086 15.57 -31.47 -9.18
CA ILE A 1086 16.28 -30.38 -8.49
C ILE A 1086 16.23 -30.59 -6.98
N SER A 1087 17.23 -30.13 -6.25
CA SER A 1087 17.21 -30.11 -4.79
C SER A 1087 17.35 -28.70 -4.24
N ALA A 1088 16.55 -28.38 -3.23
CA ALA A 1088 16.68 -27.19 -2.39
C ALA A 1088 17.42 -27.57 -1.10
N ASP A 1089 18.46 -26.82 -0.77
CA ASP A 1089 19.32 -27.07 0.39
C ASP A 1089 19.27 -25.86 1.33
N LYS A 1090 18.79 -26.07 2.56
CA LYS A 1090 18.74 -25.06 3.63
C LYS A 1090 18.79 -25.75 5.01
N ASP A 1091 19.71 -25.32 5.87
CA ASP A 1091 19.82 -25.72 7.28
C ASP A 1091 19.77 -27.24 7.54
N ASP A 1092 20.64 -28.03 6.89
CA ASP A 1092 20.74 -29.49 7.01
C ASP A 1092 19.48 -30.28 6.56
N VAL A 1093 18.55 -29.61 5.86
CA VAL A 1093 17.38 -30.22 5.23
C VAL A 1093 17.47 -30.05 3.71
N ILE A 1094 17.49 -31.19 3.00
CA ILE A 1094 17.52 -31.21 1.54
C ILE A 1094 16.18 -31.70 1.00
N ILE A 1095 15.46 -30.84 0.28
CA ILE A 1095 14.19 -31.20 -0.39
C ILE A 1095 14.47 -31.46 -1.86
N TYR A 1096 14.10 -32.64 -2.36
CA TYR A 1096 14.23 -33.01 -3.78
C TYR A 1096 12.90 -32.88 -4.50
N PHE A 1097 12.89 -32.23 -5.66
CA PHE A 1097 11.72 -31.96 -6.49
C PHE A 1097 11.81 -32.66 -7.85
N THR A 1098 10.65 -33.06 -8.36
CA THR A 1098 10.49 -33.66 -9.69
C THR A 1098 9.67 -32.74 -10.60
N ARG A 1099 9.98 -32.71 -11.89
CA ARG A 1099 9.28 -31.85 -12.86
C ARG A 1099 7.93 -32.45 -13.22
N SER A 1100 6.86 -31.66 -13.11
CA SER A 1100 5.51 -32.11 -13.47
C SER A 1100 5.34 -32.11 -15.00
N GLU A 1101 4.97 -33.25 -15.61
CA GLU A 1101 4.68 -33.32 -17.06
C GLU A 1101 3.28 -32.72 -17.37
N ASN A 1102 3.22 -31.82 -18.35
CA ASN A 1102 2.02 -31.22 -18.97
C ASN A 1102 0.73 -32.08 -18.88
N GLY A 1103 -0.33 -31.56 -18.25
CA GLY A 1103 -1.67 -32.14 -18.32
C GLY A 1103 -2.78 -31.19 -17.84
N ALA A 1104 -3.62 -30.74 -18.77
CA ALA A 1104 -4.86 -29.98 -18.50
C ALA A 1104 -5.79 -30.68 -17.48
N PRO A 1105 -6.67 -29.94 -16.77
CA PRO A 1105 -7.44 -30.50 -15.65
C PRO A 1105 -8.55 -31.44 -16.15
N GLU A 1106 -8.59 -32.68 -15.64
CA GLU A 1106 -9.75 -33.57 -15.74
C GLU A 1106 -10.56 -33.56 -14.42
N PRO A 1107 -11.89 -33.76 -14.48
CA PRO A 1107 -12.81 -33.36 -13.43
C PRO A 1107 -12.85 -34.36 -12.26
N ALA A 1108 -13.11 -33.81 -11.07
CA ALA A 1108 -13.26 -34.54 -9.82
C ALA A 1108 -14.35 -35.64 -9.86
N PRO A 1109 -14.12 -36.82 -9.26
CA PRO A 1109 -15.16 -37.81 -9.03
C PRO A 1109 -16.05 -37.44 -7.82
N ALA A 1110 -17.32 -37.84 -7.92
CA ALA A 1110 -18.44 -37.49 -7.04
C ALA A 1110 -18.30 -37.95 -5.56
N PRO A 1111 -19.02 -37.30 -4.61
CA PRO A 1111 -18.86 -37.52 -3.17
C PRO A 1111 -19.50 -38.84 -2.69
N VAL A 1112 -18.90 -39.43 -1.66
CA VAL A 1112 -19.42 -40.59 -0.91
C VAL A 1112 -19.84 -40.13 0.48
N ASP A 1113 -21.09 -40.41 0.87
CA ASP A 1113 -21.69 -40.07 2.17
C ASP A 1113 -20.91 -40.67 3.36
N PRO A 1114 -20.69 -39.93 4.47
CA PRO A 1114 -20.18 -40.47 5.71
C PRO A 1114 -21.30 -41.09 6.58
N GLU A 1115 -21.03 -42.27 7.17
CA GLU A 1115 -21.87 -42.86 8.22
C GLU A 1115 -21.74 -42.10 9.56
N PRO A 1116 -22.79 -42.08 10.43
CA PRO A 1116 -22.82 -41.24 11.62
C PRO A 1116 -22.05 -41.84 12.81
N VAL A 1117 -21.24 -41.01 13.47
CA VAL A 1117 -20.56 -41.30 14.75
C VAL A 1117 -21.44 -40.83 15.94
N PRO A 1118 -21.57 -41.60 17.04
CA PRO A 1118 -22.46 -41.28 18.15
C PRO A 1118 -21.85 -40.27 19.14
N ALA A 1119 -22.73 -39.51 19.84
CA ALA A 1119 -22.38 -38.42 20.74
C ALA A 1119 -21.61 -38.85 22.02
N PRO A 1120 -20.72 -38.00 22.59
CA PRO A 1120 -19.95 -38.32 23.81
C PRO A 1120 -20.67 -38.00 25.14
N GLU A 1121 -20.27 -38.71 26.21
CA GLU A 1121 -20.67 -38.58 27.63
C GLU A 1121 -19.64 -37.76 28.48
N PRO A 1122 -19.96 -37.28 29.72
CA PRO A 1122 -19.33 -36.09 30.32
C PRO A 1122 -18.18 -36.29 31.36
N VAL A 1123 -17.42 -35.19 31.55
CA VAL A 1123 -16.24 -34.83 32.39
C VAL A 1123 -16.11 -35.45 33.82
N PRO A 1124 -14.89 -35.83 34.30
CA PRO A 1124 -14.66 -36.32 35.67
C PRO A 1124 -14.41 -35.20 36.71
N ALA A 1125 -14.92 -35.38 37.94
CA ALA A 1125 -14.80 -34.40 39.04
C ALA A 1125 -13.45 -34.47 39.79
N ALA A 1126 -12.96 -33.33 40.30
CA ALA A 1126 -11.65 -33.16 40.97
C ALA A 1126 -11.23 -34.22 42.01
N ALA A 1127 -12.17 -34.81 42.77
CA ALA A 1127 -11.85 -35.83 43.76
C ALA A 1127 -11.37 -37.16 43.14
N SER A 1128 -11.55 -37.35 41.83
CA SER A 1128 -11.12 -38.53 41.08
C SER A 1128 -9.74 -38.38 40.42
N ALA A 1129 -9.14 -37.19 40.44
CA ALA A 1129 -7.83 -36.91 39.83
C ALA A 1129 -6.63 -37.17 40.76
N ILE A 1130 -6.84 -37.19 42.08
CA ILE A 1130 -5.78 -37.41 43.07
C ILE A 1130 -5.34 -38.89 43.04
N GLY A 1131 -4.03 -39.12 42.93
CA GLY A 1131 -3.43 -40.46 42.83
C GLY A 1131 -3.43 -41.05 41.41
N VAL A 1132 -3.84 -40.28 40.40
CA VAL A 1132 -3.77 -40.65 38.97
C VAL A 1132 -2.55 -39.98 38.35
N LYS A 1133 -1.80 -40.72 37.51
CA LYS A 1133 -0.68 -40.18 36.74
C LYS A 1133 -1.21 -39.62 35.43
N TYR A 1134 -0.92 -38.35 35.17
CA TYR A 1134 -1.23 -37.69 33.92
C TYR A 1134 0.06 -37.49 33.13
N VAL A 1135 0.09 -37.92 31.88
CA VAL A 1135 1.25 -37.84 30.99
C VAL A 1135 0.95 -36.82 29.91
N CYS A 1136 1.93 -36.01 29.55
CA CYS A 1136 1.79 -35.08 28.44
C CYS A 1136 1.62 -35.87 27.15
N VAL A 1137 0.55 -35.60 26.40
CA VAL A 1137 0.24 -36.28 25.14
C VAL A 1137 0.45 -35.36 23.93
N SER A 1138 0.33 -34.05 24.12
CA SER A 1138 0.63 -33.05 23.11
C SER A 1138 1.06 -31.74 23.76
N TYR A 1139 1.65 -30.86 22.97
CA TYR A 1139 1.92 -29.49 23.38
C TYR A 1139 1.66 -28.53 22.23
N GLU A 1140 1.30 -27.28 22.54
CA GLU A 1140 1.16 -26.23 21.55
C GLU A 1140 2.31 -25.24 21.68
N ALA A 1141 2.93 -24.91 20.55
CA ALA A 1141 3.97 -23.89 20.44
C ALA A 1141 3.78 -23.14 19.12
N SER A 1142 3.90 -21.81 19.13
CA SER A 1142 3.79 -20.96 17.93
C SER A 1142 2.51 -21.17 17.10
N GLY A 1143 1.38 -21.52 17.75
CA GLY A 1143 0.08 -21.71 17.10
C GLY A 1143 -0.16 -23.10 16.49
N TYR A 1144 0.77 -24.05 16.66
CA TYR A 1144 0.66 -25.42 16.17
C TYR A 1144 0.68 -26.44 17.31
N THR A 1145 -0.03 -27.56 17.14
CA THR A 1145 -0.08 -28.68 18.10
C THR A 1145 0.87 -29.79 17.68
N PHE A 1146 1.76 -30.18 18.58
CA PHE A 1146 2.78 -31.21 18.39
C PHE A 1146 2.54 -32.41 19.31
N ASP A 1147 2.98 -33.60 18.90
CA ASP A 1147 2.93 -34.82 19.71
C ASP A 1147 4.00 -34.76 20.82
N ALA A 1148 3.65 -35.12 22.06
CA ALA A 1148 4.58 -35.08 23.18
C ALA A 1148 5.80 -36.00 23.03
N ALA A 1149 5.76 -37.01 22.15
CA ALA A 1149 6.92 -37.83 21.80
C ALA A 1149 8.08 -37.02 21.19
N MET A 1150 7.78 -35.86 20.58
CA MET A 1150 8.78 -34.94 20.03
C MET A 1150 9.60 -34.23 21.10
N LEU A 1151 9.11 -34.16 22.35
CA LEU A 1151 9.90 -33.61 23.47
C LEU A 1151 11.09 -34.51 23.85
N GLY A 1152 11.19 -35.71 23.29
CA GLY A 1152 12.33 -36.62 23.46
C GLY A 1152 12.46 -37.26 24.85
N ALA A 1153 11.62 -36.87 25.81
CA ALA A 1153 11.62 -37.39 27.18
C ALA A 1153 10.24 -37.23 27.85
N GLU A 1154 10.00 -37.96 28.94
CA GLU A 1154 8.68 -38.00 29.59
C GLU A 1154 8.36 -36.71 30.38
N TYR A 1155 7.15 -36.18 30.15
CA TYR A 1155 6.54 -35.12 30.95
C TYR A 1155 5.29 -35.68 31.63
N SER A 1156 5.23 -35.74 32.96
CA SER A 1156 4.09 -36.31 33.68
C SER A 1156 3.90 -35.74 35.08
N ILE A 1157 2.67 -35.70 35.58
CA ILE A 1157 2.30 -35.17 36.90
C ILE A 1157 1.42 -36.14 37.68
N VAL A 1158 1.69 -36.28 38.98
CA VAL A 1158 0.83 -36.98 39.95
C VAL A 1158 0.57 -36.08 41.15
N PHE A 1159 -0.70 -35.85 41.48
CA PHE A 1159 -1.09 -35.16 42.72
C PHE A 1159 -1.45 -36.20 43.80
N GLU A 1160 -0.69 -36.25 44.90
CA GLU A 1160 -0.84 -37.27 45.95
C GLU A 1160 -1.82 -36.83 47.06
N GLU A 1161 -2.54 -37.78 47.68
CA GLU A 1161 -3.51 -37.52 48.77
C GLU A 1161 -2.90 -36.81 50.00
N ASN A 1162 -1.59 -36.92 50.19
CA ASN A 1162 -0.88 -36.30 51.31
C ASN A 1162 -0.47 -34.83 51.05
N GLY A 1163 -0.84 -34.26 49.89
CA GLY A 1163 -0.52 -32.89 49.48
C GLY A 1163 0.82 -32.71 48.76
N ALA A 1164 1.54 -33.80 48.48
CA ALA A 1164 2.75 -33.78 47.65
C ALA A 1164 2.41 -33.93 46.17
N ALA A 1165 3.23 -33.35 45.28
CA ALA A 1165 3.15 -33.55 43.84
C ALA A 1165 4.44 -34.20 43.33
N SER A 1166 4.31 -35.13 42.39
CA SER A 1166 5.43 -35.72 41.66
C SER A 1166 5.36 -35.25 40.21
N PHE A 1167 6.13 -34.20 39.87
CA PHE A 1167 6.21 -33.68 38.51
C PHE A 1167 7.49 -34.18 37.84
N THR A 1168 7.36 -34.89 36.73
CA THR A 1168 8.47 -35.35 35.88
C THR A 1168 8.57 -34.42 34.69
N LEU A 1169 9.73 -33.78 34.53
CA LEU A 1169 10.06 -32.90 33.42
C LEU A 1169 11.27 -33.50 32.70
N ALA A 1170 11.18 -33.68 31.39
CA ALA A 1170 12.25 -34.28 30.58
C ALA A 1170 12.83 -35.57 31.18
N GLY A 1171 11.96 -36.45 31.69
CA GLY A 1171 12.34 -37.73 32.27
C GLY A 1171 12.98 -37.68 33.67
N GLN A 1172 13.05 -36.52 34.33
CA GLN A 1172 13.53 -36.37 35.71
C GLN A 1172 12.40 -35.91 36.64
N THR A 1173 12.14 -36.66 37.72
CA THR A 1173 11.14 -36.27 38.73
C THR A 1173 11.68 -35.22 39.68
N VAL A 1174 10.96 -34.10 39.78
CA VAL A 1174 11.26 -32.94 40.61
C VAL A 1174 10.90 -33.25 42.07
N PRO A 1175 11.87 -33.34 43.00
CA PRO A 1175 11.59 -33.76 44.37
C PRO A 1175 11.06 -32.62 45.24
N GLY A 1176 10.12 -32.93 46.15
CA GLY A 1176 9.73 -32.03 47.24
C GLY A 1176 8.67 -30.98 46.89
N LEU A 1177 7.96 -31.14 45.76
CA LEU A 1177 6.86 -30.27 45.39
C LEU A 1177 5.62 -30.56 46.24
N THR A 1178 4.89 -29.50 46.58
CA THR A 1178 3.57 -29.56 47.21
C THR A 1178 2.56 -28.86 46.34
N TRP A 1179 1.32 -29.37 46.32
CA TRP A 1179 0.24 -28.76 45.58
C TRP A 1179 -0.82 -28.15 46.51
N THR A 1180 -1.51 -27.16 45.98
CA THR A 1180 -2.74 -26.60 46.54
C THR A 1180 -3.81 -26.60 45.47
N GLN A 1181 -5.07 -26.79 45.86
CA GLN A 1181 -6.19 -26.85 44.94
C GLN A 1181 -7.15 -25.68 45.16
N ASP A 1182 -7.58 -25.07 44.06
CA ASP A 1182 -8.62 -24.04 44.01
C ASP A 1182 -9.67 -24.44 42.96
N GLY A 1183 -10.87 -24.80 43.42
CA GLY A 1183 -11.87 -25.44 42.57
C GLY A 1183 -11.39 -26.78 42.00
N ASP A 1184 -11.46 -26.95 40.68
CA ASP A 1184 -11.01 -28.15 39.98
C ASP A 1184 -9.56 -28.04 39.44
N ALA A 1185 -8.90 -26.88 39.63
CA ALA A 1185 -7.52 -26.63 39.19
C ALA A 1185 -6.51 -26.89 40.32
N PHE A 1186 -5.32 -27.36 39.94
CA PHE A 1186 -4.22 -27.67 40.85
C PHE A 1186 -3.02 -26.75 40.60
N THR A 1187 -2.39 -26.24 41.65
CA THR A 1187 -1.20 -25.39 41.53
C THR A 1187 -0.05 -25.97 42.33
N ILE A 1188 1.13 -26.07 41.72
CA ILE A 1188 2.39 -26.39 42.40
C ILE A 1188 3.31 -25.18 42.38
N ILE A 1189 4.18 -25.07 43.40
CA ILE A 1189 5.20 -24.02 43.45
C ILE A 1189 6.53 -24.63 43.03
N TYR A 1190 7.11 -24.13 41.93
CA TYR A 1190 8.40 -24.58 41.41
C TYR A 1190 9.59 -23.99 42.20
N PHE A 1191 10.80 -24.48 41.98
CA PHE A 1191 11.96 -24.23 42.87
C PHE A 1191 12.40 -22.76 43.01
N ASP A 1192 12.03 -21.90 42.07
CA ASP A 1192 12.25 -20.44 42.06
C ASP A 1192 11.12 -19.65 42.75
N GLY A 1193 10.09 -20.32 43.25
CA GLY A 1193 8.90 -19.73 43.84
C GLY A 1193 7.77 -19.45 42.84
N THR A 1194 7.94 -19.80 41.57
CA THR A 1194 6.95 -19.54 40.52
C THR A 1194 5.80 -20.56 40.59
N PRO A 1195 4.53 -20.11 40.69
CA PRO A 1195 3.38 -21.02 40.71
C PRO A 1195 3.06 -21.53 39.30
N MET A 1196 3.06 -22.85 39.13
CA MET A 1196 2.61 -23.51 37.90
C MET A 1196 1.21 -24.07 38.12
N ARG A 1197 0.26 -23.62 37.31
CA ARG A 1197 -1.17 -23.92 37.45
C ARG A 1197 -1.61 -24.88 36.36
N PHE A 1198 -2.15 -26.02 36.78
CA PHE A 1198 -2.76 -27.04 35.94
C PHE A 1198 -4.26 -26.81 35.90
N GLU A 1199 -4.75 -26.35 34.74
CA GLU A 1199 -6.17 -26.10 34.51
C GLU A 1199 -6.83 -27.38 33.98
N PRO A 1200 -8.00 -27.77 34.50
CA PRO A 1200 -8.67 -29.00 34.07
C PRO A 1200 -9.22 -28.87 32.65
N THR A 1201 -9.09 -29.93 31.85
CA THR A 1201 -9.68 -30.09 30.52
C THR A 1201 -10.73 -31.20 30.51
N GLU A 1202 -11.36 -31.47 29.36
CA GLU A 1202 -12.39 -32.52 29.24
C GLU A 1202 -11.87 -33.93 29.58
N THR A 1203 -10.58 -34.19 29.32
CA THR A 1203 -9.93 -35.50 29.50
C THR A 1203 -8.75 -35.50 30.48
N GLY A 1204 -8.22 -34.34 30.89
CA GLY A 1204 -7.09 -34.25 31.82
C GLY A 1204 -6.76 -32.83 32.28
N PHE A 1205 -5.53 -32.35 32.07
CA PHE A 1205 -5.06 -31.02 32.49
C PHE A 1205 -4.25 -30.32 31.42
N GLN A 1206 -4.27 -29.00 31.43
CA GLN A 1206 -3.42 -28.15 30.61
C GLN A 1206 -2.52 -27.28 31.50
N LEU A 1207 -1.25 -27.12 31.12
CA LEU A 1207 -0.29 -26.26 31.80
C LEU A 1207 0.33 -25.30 30.78
N ASP A 1208 0.15 -24.00 31.03
CA ASP A 1208 0.94 -22.97 30.35
C ASP A 1208 2.35 -22.95 30.96
N TYR A 1209 3.32 -23.43 30.18
CA TYR A 1209 4.72 -23.49 30.57
C TYR A 1209 5.40 -22.15 30.25
N PHE A 1210 5.23 -21.21 31.17
CA PHE A 1210 5.86 -19.87 31.17
C PHE A 1210 5.59 -19.02 29.92
N GLY A 1211 4.44 -19.20 29.27
CA GLY A 1211 4.02 -18.41 28.10
C GLY A 1211 4.67 -18.81 26.78
N ALA A 1212 5.48 -19.86 26.78
CA ALA A 1212 6.20 -20.35 25.59
C ALA A 1212 5.55 -21.60 24.98
N MET A 1213 4.99 -22.49 25.80
CA MET A 1213 4.37 -23.74 25.37
C MET A 1213 3.16 -24.09 26.23
N LEU A 1214 2.11 -24.60 25.61
CA LEU A 1214 0.91 -25.07 26.30
C LEU A 1214 0.90 -26.61 26.32
N LEU A 1215 1.25 -27.20 27.46
CA LEU A 1215 1.38 -28.65 27.63
C LEU A 1215 0.02 -29.28 27.97
N ASN A 1216 -0.42 -30.27 27.19
CA ASN A 1216 -1.67 -31.01 27.41
C ASN A 1216 -1.39 -32.38 28.00
N PHE A 1217 -2.00 -32.67 29.15
CA PHE A 1217 -1.84 -33.90 29.93
C PHE A 1217 -3.13 -34.71 29.97
N GLU A 1218 -3.02 -36.02 29.77
CA GLU A 1218 -4.13 -36.97 29.88
C GLU A 1218 -3.78 -38.11 30.85
N PRO A 1219 -4.77 -38.76 31.49
CA PRO A 1219 -4.52 -39.84 32.43
C PRO A 1219 -3.87 -41.01 31.70
N GLU A 1220 -2.78 -41.52 32.28
CA GLU A 1220 -2.07 -42.69 31.77
C GLU A 1220 -3.02 -43.90 31.80
N ALA A 1221 -3.28 -44.48 30.63
CA ALA A 1221 -4.28 -45.53 30.41
C ALA A 1221 -3.99 -46.86 31.11
#